data_AF-U9TCL8-F1
#
_entry.id   AF-U9TCL8-F1
#
_cell.length_a   1.000
_cell.length_b   1.000
_cell.length_c   1.000
_cell.angle_alpha   90.00
_cell.angle_beta   90.00
_cell.angle_gamma   90.00
#
_symmetry.space_group_name_H-M   'P 1'
#
loop_
_entity.id
_entity.type
_entity.pdbx_description
1 polymer ?
#
loop_
_entity_poly.entity_id
_entity_poly.type
_entity_poly.pdbx_seq_one_letter_code
_entity_poly.pdbx_strand_id
1 'polypeptide(L)'
;MSIVLSNLLLDGYTKILKTGEFFDVEILVGENTNTKIFRLHSLVLRVCSPYFRSAFSNNWVKIENDIIKFQKPNISVKVFEILINGKLELANNDVKTNIALLIAADELCLNELCPYIENYLLNDKESLKSNFVLILQTVNKFEQFKKLAQLCKEAYQKDPSLVLRADDFVTIEQEYLLEFLTENNDSLRQIEVWDKLIQWAIANSNNELPSDIRNWTNNNVTTFGILIQPFISHINFQKISSMDFFQKIKPFKSIFDDKLYIKIIENYYINYILTDLAGPQIVDSQIINLRDASFICNWIKVMKKQRLEISYDFNLLVRGSRDGFDTDTFHNHCDNRGPTVTIARVKNSNEILGGFNPCNWNCVGGKFISTKESFIFSLDKNNLENSIFSKVIDTKHAIYNYIGFGPCFGLDDSDFVLFYDEYKGQCVINSYEKAIRQSDGYFEVDDYEEWIKKKDDFAENLGDSALMVVPFAKFLPLINEIGNFFNEIIELVEAAEHNNKRTCEILKNRVHVAELAVRDLRDKRKDREDFFNKINYIRLQELSTIITRIKKFISEISLMKTLIKYLKEKSVEKIFKELCGEFDVYINLLSFSINVEIADELEQLKSDQDDLFKYLQGMVAGIDDNDCFADSSKKFFSTIVKVNAMNNTMVHFTRGKFRSLTKINDIFQVHPLEFSDYESDDNEKTREYRR
;
A
#
# COMPACT_ATOMS: atom_id res chain seq x y z
N MET A 1 51.81 51.36 7.25
CA MET A 1 52.34 50.81 5.97
C MET A 1 51.53 51.45 4.84
N SER A 2 52.14 51.97 3.78
CA SER A 2 51.36 52.56 2.68
C SER A 2 50.66 51.44 1.89
N ILE A 3 49.52 51.74 1.26
CA ILE A 3 48.79 50.79 0.39
C ILE A 3 49.72 50.17 -0.66
N VAL A 4 50.63 50.99 -1.21
CA VAL A 4 51.63 50.56 -2.18
C VAL A 4 52.58 49.51 -1.61
N LEU A 5 53.08 49.72 -0.38
CA LEU A 5 54.00 48.79 0.27
C LEU A 5 53.29 47.48 0.65
N SER A 6 52.03 47.56 1.07
CA SER A 6 51.20 46.39 1.38
C SER A 6 50.92 45.54 0.14
N ASN A 7 50.63 46.15 -1.01
CA ASN A 7 50.42 45.44 -2.27
C ASN A 7 51.72 44.78 -2.77
N LEU A 8 52.86 45.46 -2.69
CA LEU A 8 54.16 44.89 -3.03
C LEU A 8 54.50 43.65 -2.18
N LEU A 9 54.24 43.71 -0.87
CA LEU A 9 54.43 42.56 0.00
C LEU A 9 53.48 41.42 -0.36
N LEU A 10 52.20 41.70 -0.60
CA LEU A 10 51.21 40.71 -1.00
C LEU A 10 51.57 40.02 -2.33
N ASP A 11 52.04 40.78 -3.32
CA ASP A 11 52.50 40.25 -4.61
C ASP A 11 53.72 39.35 -4.45
N GLY A 12 54.69 39.79 -3.62
CA GLY A 12 55.86 38.99 -3.26
C GLY A 12 55.49 37.67 -2.60
N TYR A 13 54.61 37.71 -1.60
CA TYR A 13 54.10 36.50 -0.94
C TYR A 13 53.33 35.59 -1.89
N THR A 14 52.47 36.15 -2.74
CA THR A 14 51.70 35.39 -3.73
C THR A 14 52.63 34.67 -4.72
N LYS A 15 53.75 35.29 -5.10
CA LYS A 15 54.76 34.65 -5.96
C LYS A 15 55.42 33.47 -5.25
N ILE A 16 55.88 33.66 -4.02
CA ILE A 16 56.53 32.62 -3.21
C ILE A 16 55.59 31.44 -2.95
N LEU A 17 54.31 31.72 -2.68
CA LEU A 17 53.28 30.70 -2.51
C LEU A 17 53.10 29.85 -3.78
N LYS A 18 53.11 30.47 -4.96
CA LYS A 18 52.97 29.79 -6.25
C LYS A 18 54.21 28.98 -6.66
N THR A 19 55.41 29.50 -6.39
CA THR A 19 56.66 28.81 -6.74
C THR A 19 57.01 27.72 -5.74
N GLY A 20 56.51 27.81 -4.51
CA GLY A 20 56.92 26.95 -3.41
C GLY A 20 58.33 27.25 -2.92
N GLU A 21 58.94 28.37 -3.31
CA GLU A 21 60.25 28.78 -2.81
C GLU A 21 60.19 28.98 -1.29
N PHE A 22 61.26 28.61 -0.58
CA PHE A 22 61.39 28.75 0.89
C PHE A 22 60.31 28.03 1.73
N PHE A 23 59.62 27.02 1.17
CA PHE A 23 58.67 26.24 1.95
C PHE A 23 59.39 25.51 3.10
N ASP A 24 58.75 25.50 4.26
CA ASP A 24 59.21 24.84 5.49
C ASP A 24 58.13 23.92 6.07
N VAL A 25 56.99 23.78 5.37
CA VAL A 25 55.90 22.87 5.73
C VAL A 25 55.31 22.17 4.50
N GLU A 26 55.05 20.88 4.65
CA GLU A 26 54.25 20.05 3.75
C GLU A 26 52.98 19.59 4.47
N ILE A 27 51.83 19.94 3.92
CA ILE A 27 50.51 19.52 4.41
C ILE A 27 49.91 18.55 3.41
N LEU A 28 49.72 17.30 3.84
CA LEU A 28 48.92 16.32 3.08
C LEU A 28 47.44 16.57 3.36
N VAL A 29 46.69 16.91 2.33
CA VAL A 29 45.27 17.29 2.41
C VAL A 29 44.42 16.30 1.61
N GLY A 30 43.20 16.06 2.08
CA GLY A 30 42.22 15.18 1.43
C GLY A 30 42.12 13.81 2.08
N GLU A 31 41.10 13.06 1.68
CA GLU A 31 40.78 11.74 2.21
C GLU A 31 40.95 10.65 1.14
N ASN A 32 41.26 9.43 1.57
CA ASN A 32 41.36 8.25 0.72
C ASN A 32 42.36 8.42 -0.45
N THR A 33 41.93 8.20 -1.69
CA THR A 33 42.79 8.30 -2.89
C THR A 33 42.92 9.72 -3.43
N ASN A 34 42.10 10.68 -2.98
CA ASN A 34 42.12 12.06 -3.48
C ASN A 34 42.90 12.97 -2.52
N THR A 35 44.20 12.73 -2.44
CA THR A 35 45.11 13.49 -1.58
C THR A 35 46.10 14.32 -2.39
N LYS A 36 46.50 15.49 -1.85
CA LYS A 36 47.51 16.37 -2.44
C LYS A 36 48.42 16.91 -1.35
N ILE A 37 49.72 16.95 -1.61
CA ILE A 37 50.70 17.60 -0.75
C ILE A 37 50.82 19.06 -1.16
N PHE A 38 50.60 19.96 -0.20
CA PHE A 38 50.79 21.39 -0.35
C PHE A 38 52.07 21.83 0.34
N ARG A 39 52.96 22.49 -0.41
CA ARG A 39 54.19 23.11 0.11
C ARG A 39 53.91 24.55 0.45
N LEU A 40 53.98 24.89 1.74
CA LEU A 40 53.55 26.17 2.28
C LEU A 40 54.59 26.72 3.27
N HIS A 41 54.27 27.86 3.89
CA HIS A 41 55.13 28.59 4.81
C HIS A 41 54.52 28.65 6.20
N SER A 42 55.19 28.05 7.18
CA SER A 42 54.71 27.91 8.54
C SER A 42 54.46 29.27 9.19
N LEU A 43 55.34 30.26 8.93
CA LEU A 43 55.16 31.63 9.42
C LEU A 43 53.84 32.25 8.94
N VAL A 44 53.53 32.11 7.66
CA VAL A 44 52.29 32.65 7.07
C VAL A 44 51.07 31.98 7.71
N LEU A 45 51.08 30.64 7.78
CA LEU A 45 49.98 29.87 8.36
C LEU A 45 49.74 30.23 9.84
N ARG A 46 50.81 30.36 10.65
CA ARG A 46 50.71 30.77 12.07
C ARG A 46 50.23 32.22 12.24
N VAL A 47 50.42 33.08 11.24
CA VAL A 47 49.93 34.46 11.28
C VAL A 47 48.46 34.52 10.92
N CYS A 48 48.05 33.80 9.87
CA CYS A 48 46.68 33.84 9.34
C CYS A 48 45.68 32.99 10.12
N SER A 49 46.13 31.95 10.83
CA SER A 49 45.25 30.97 11.48
C SER A 49 45.71 30.69 12.92
N PRO A 50 44.86 30.99 13.93
CA PRO A 50 45.08 30.55 15.30
C PRO A 50 45.24 29.03 15.43
N TYR A 51 44.54 28.26 14.60
CA TYR A 51 44.68 26.81 14.54
C TYR A 51 46.12 26.42 14.20
N PHE A 52 46.68 26.92 13.09
CA PHE A 52 48.05 26.60 12.70
C PHE A 52 49.09 27.21 13.65
N ARG A 53 48.81 28.35 14.27
CA ARG A 53 49.66 28.92 15.33
C ARG A 53 49.86 27.92 16.47
N SER A 54 48.77 27.33 16.95
CA SER A 54 48.77 26.32 18.01
C SER A 54 49.29 24.96 17.52
N ALA A 55 48.87 24.51 16.33
CA ALA A 55 49.27 23.22 15.78
C ALA A 55 50.79 23.14 15.53
N PHE A 56 51.42 24.26 15.16
CA PHE A 56 52.86 24.33 14.90
C PHE A 56 53.69 24.84 16.09
N SER A 57 53.08 25.24 17.21
CA SER A 57 53.81 25.67 18.42
C SER A 57 54.23 24.52 19.34
N ASN A 58 53.67 23.32 19.15
CA ASN A 58 53.88 22.18 20.05
C ASN A 58 54.93 21.19 19.49
N ASN A 59 55.65 20.49 20.38
CA ASN A 59 56.62 19.42 20.05
C ASN A 59 55.99 18.15 19.42
N TRP A 60 54.77 18.25 18.88
CA TRP A 60 54.00 17.15 18.29
C TRP A 60 54.10 17.10 16.76
N VAL A 61 54.73 18.12 16.19
CA VAL A 61 54.91 18.23 14.74
C VAL A 61 56.04 17.31 14.30
N LYS A 62 55.76 16.45 13.32
CA LYS A 62 56.79 15.62 12.70
C LYS A 62 57.67 16.49 11.81
N ILE A 63 58.96 16.61 12.13
CA ILE A 63 59.93 17.33 11.32
C ILE A 63 60.82 16.30 10.61
N GLU A 64 60.88 16.36 9.29
CA GLU A 64 61.72 15.50 8.46
C GLU A 64 62.51 16.39 7.50
N ASN A 65 63.85 16.31 7.54
CA ASN A 65 64.75 17.15 6.73
C ASN A 65 64.43 18.65 6.86
N ASP A 66 64.27 19.13 8.09
CA ASP A 66 63.88 20.52 8.43
C ASP A 66 62.52 20.99 7.87
N ILE A 67 61.70 20.06 7.36
CA ILE A 67 60.35 20.34 6.86
C ILE A 67 59.32 19.80 7.85
N ILE A 68 58.39 20.65 8.26
CA ILE A 68 57.21 20.28 9.03
C ILE A 68 56.29 19.41 8.16
N LYS A 69 55.98 18.18 8.60
CA LYS A 69 54.98 17.32 7.98
C LYS A 69 53.68 17.39 8.77
N PHE A 70 52.58 17.72 8.09
CA PHE A 70 51.26 17.82 8.70
C PHE A 70 50.19 17.16 7.82
N GLN A 71 49.07 16.77 8.42
CA GLN A 71 47.97 16.15 7.70
C GLN A 71 46.63 16.83 8.03
N LYS A 72 45.81 17.03 7.01
CA LYS A 72 44.44 17.54 7.12
C LYS A 72 43.49 16.71 6.24
N PRO A 73 43.11 15.51 6.71
CA PRO A 73 42.22 14.63 5.95
C PRO A 73 40.79 15.17 5.85
N ASN A 74 40.34 15.95 6.84
CA ASN A 74 38.97 16.46 6.93
C ASN A 74 38.62 17.58 5.92
N ILE A 75 39.63 18.11 5.21
CA ILE A 75 39.43 19.18 4.23
C ILE A 75 39.75 18.63 2.84
N SER A 76 38.84 18.81 1.88
CA SER A 76 39.08 18.40 0.51
C SER A 76 40.18 19.23 -0.16
N VAL A 77 40.90 18.63 -1.11
CA VAL A 77 41.96 19.30 -1.89
C VAL A 77 41.45 20.59 -2.54
N LYS A 78 40.25 20.56 -3.16
CA LYS A 78 39.63 21.72 -3.81
C LYS A 78 39.38 22.87 -2.82
N VAL A 79 38.80 22.56 -1.66
CA VAL A 79 38.49 23.55 -0.62
C VAL A 79 39.77 24.17 -0.06
N PHE A 80 40.76 23.35 0.24
CA PHE A 80 42.04 23.85 0.76
C PHE A 80 42.79 24.70 -0.27
N GLU A 81 42.74 24.34 -1.55
CA GLU A 81 43.33 25.11 -2.64
C GLU A 81 42.71 26.51 -2.77
N ILE A 82 41.39 26.63 -2.59
CA ILE A 82 40.70 27.93 -2.55
C ILE A 82 41.18 28.76 -1.35
N LEU A 83 41.31 28.14 -0.16
CA LEU A 83 41.77 28.83 1.05
C LEU A 83 43.19 29.37 0.92
N ILE A 84 44.12 28.59 0.34
CA ILE A 84 45.52 29.04 0.20
C ILE A 84 45.69 30.08 -0.91
N ASN A 85 44.94 29.99 -2.01
CA ASN A 85 45.14 30.87 -3.17
C ASN A 85 44.75 32.34 -2.89
N GLY A 86 44.07 32.60 -1.77
CA GLY A 86 43.73 33.96 -1.30
C GLY A 86 42.70 34.70 -2.15
N LYS A 87 42.23 34.11 -3.25
CA LYS A 87 41.14 34.63 -4.09
C LYS A 87 39.86 33.89 -3.79
N LEU A 88 39.04 34.46 -2.91
CA LEU A 88 37.78 33.88 -2.50
C LEU A 88 36.65 34.24 -3.49
N GLU A 89 36.71 33.65 -4.68
CA GLU A 89 35.69 33.84 -5.73
C GLU A 89 34.47 32.92 -5.48
N LEU A 90 33.69 33.21 -4.44
CA LEU A 90 32.55 32.38 -4.01
C LEU A 90 31.50 32.18 -5.11
N ALA A 91 31.38 33.13 -6.04
CA ALA A 91 30.47 33.06 -7.19
C ALA A 91 30.85 31.99 -8.22
N ASN A 92 32.11 31.55 -8.25
CA ASN A 92 32.57 30.52 -9.17
C ASN A 92 32.39 29.10 -8.61
N ASN A 93 31.88 28.98 -7.38
CA ASN A 93 31.73 27.73 -6.67
C ASN A 93 30.26 27.32 -6.56
N ASP A 94 30.00 26.01 -6.57
CA ASP A 94 28.71 25.47 -6.15
C ASP A 94 28.49 25.65 -4.63
N VAL A 95 27.23 25.57 -4.20
CA VAL A 95 26.84 25.76 -2.78
C VAL A 95 27.54 24.76 -1.87
N LYS A 96 27.67 23.50 -2.31
CA LYS A 96 28.35 22.44 -1.55
C LYS A 96 29.80 22.80 -1.25
N THR A 97 30.51 23.36 -2.23
CA THR A 97 31.89 23.84 -2.10
C THR A 97 31.94 25.03 -1.14
N ASN A 98 31.00 25.97 -1.23
CA ASN A 98 30.95 27.13 -0.33
C ASN A 98 30.61 26.75 1.12
N ILE A 99 29.73 25.76 1.35
CA ILE A 99 29.47 25.19 2.68
C ILE A 99 30.71 24.46 3.21
N ALA A 100 31.38 23.67 2.38
CA ALA A 100 32.64 23.02 2.78
C ALA A 100 33.76 24.03 3.09
N LEU A 101 33.80 25.16 2.39
CA LEU A 101 34.68 26.30 2.71
C LEU A 101 34.34 26.92 4.06
N LEU A 102 33.06 27.09 4.37
CA LEU A 102 32.60 27.61 5.66
C LEU A 102 33.05 26.69 6.81
N ILE A 103 32.86 25.38 6.66
CA ILE A 103 33.29 24.37 7.65
C ILE A 103 34.82 24.38 7.80
N ALA A 104 35.57 24.39 6.70
CA ALA A 104 37.02 24.42 6.74
C ALA A 104 37.58 25.73 7.33
N ALA A 105 36.92 26.85 7.05
CA ALA A 105 37.27 28.15 7.63
C ALA A 105 37.12 28.13 9.15
N ASP A 106 36.04 27.55 9.65
CA ASP A 106 35.83 27.37 11.08
C ASP A 106 36.84 26.41 11.71
N GLU A 107 37.07 25.24 11.11
CA GLU A 107 38.05 24.25 11.58
C GLU A 107 39.47 24.84 11.68
N LEU A 108 39.82 25.74 10.77
CA LEU A 108 41.11 26.45 10.75
C LEU A 108 41.09 27.77 11.54
N CYS A 109 40.00 28.07 12.25
CA CYS A 109 39.78 29.28 13.04
C CYS A 109 39.99 30.59 12.25
N LEU A 110 39.56 30.62 10.98
CA LEU A 110 39.60 31.79 10.11
C LEU A 110 38.41 32.71 10.40
N ASN A 111 38.40 33.32 11.58
CA ASN A 111 37.23 33.98 12.17
C ASN A 111 36.58 35.09 11.30
N GLU A 112 37.35 35.78 10.47
CA GLU A 112 36.80 36.82 9.56
C GLU A 112 36.13 36.22 8.32
N LEU A 113 36.50 35.00 7.95
CA LEU A 113 36.05 34.34 6.73
C LEU A 113 34.66 33.71 6.90
N CYS A 114 34.36 33.15 8.08
CA CYS A 114 33.05 32.51 8.31
C CYS A 114 31.87 33.49 8.13
N PRO A 115 31.88 34.70 8.74
CA PRO A 115 30.80 35.68 8.54
C PRO A 115 30.68 36.17 7.08
N TYR A 116 31.80 36.23 6.36
CA TYR A 116 31.82 36.60 4.94
C TYR A 116 31.12 35.55 4.08
N ILE A 117 31.45 34.27 4.28
CA ILE A 117 30.83 33.16 3.54
C ILE A 117 29.35 33.02 3.91
N GLU A 118 29.00 33.12 5.21
CA GLU A 118 27.58 33.11 5.63
C GLU A 118 26.78 34.22 4.95
N ASN A 119 27.26 35.47 4.96
CA ASN A 119 26.58 36.58 4.30
C ASN A 119 26.44 36.36 2.79
N TYR A 120 27.44 35.78 2.14
CA TYR A 120 27.38 35.46 0.72
C TYR A 120 26.28 34.43 0.43
N LEU A 121 26.26 33.32 1.18
CA LEU A 121 25.24 32.29 1.05
C LEU A 121 23.82 32.84 1.29
N LEU A 122 23.67 33.74 2.26
CA LEU A 122 22.39 34.38 2.59
C LEU A 122 21.82 35.28 1.48
N ASN A 123 22.68 35.79 0.59
CA ASN A 123 22.24 36.62 -0.53
C ASN A 123 21.62 35.81 -1.68
N ASP A 124 21.94 34.52 -1.79
CA ASP A 124 21.48 33.65 -2.86
C ASP A 124 20.33 32.73 -2.39
N LYS A 125 19.13 33.31 -2.31
CA LYS A 125 17.94 32.62 -1.79
C LYS A 125 17.51 31.39 -2.61
N GLU A 126 17.76 31.37 -3.91
CA GLU A 126 17.39 30.21 -4.75
C GLU A 126 18.32 29.04 -4.47
N SER A 127 19.64 29.29 -4.48
CA SER A 127 20.64 28.30 -4.12
C SER A 127 20.42 27.72 -2.72
N LEU A 128 20.03 28.55 -1.74
CA LEU A 128 19.69 28.08 -0.38
C LEU A 128 18.50 27.13 -0.38
N LYS A 129 17.46 27.39 -1.18
CA LYS A 129 16.27 26.52 -1.27
C LYS A 129 16.59 25.19 -1.94
N SER A 130 17.37 25.22 -3.02
CA SER A 130 17.77 24.01 -3.74
C SER A 130 18.69 23.09 -2.92
N ASN A 131 19.48 23.64 -1.98
CA ASN A 131 20.44 22.91 -1.15
C ASN A 131 20.04 22.89 0.33
N PHE A 132 18.73 22.95 0.62
CA PHE A 132 18.24 23.18 1.97
C PHE A 132 18.61 22.04 2.93
N VAL A 133 18.67 20.79 2.45
CA VAL A 133 19.03 19.64 3.31
C VAL A 133 20.47 19.74 3.77
N LEU A 134 21.41 19.99 2.86
CA LEU A 134 22.82 20.15 3.19
C LEU A 134 23.03 21.26 4.21
N ILE A 135 22.36 22.41 4.02
CA ILE A 135 22.51 23.56 4.90
C ILE A 135 21.91 23.26 6.27
N LEU A 136 20.71 22.67 6.32
CA LEU A 136 20.03 22.31 7.57
C LEU A 136 20.88 21.33 8.40
N GLN A 137 21.41 20.27 7.78
CA GLN A 137 22.31 19.33 8.45
C GLN A 137 23.61 20.02 8.93
N THR A 138 24.15 20.94 8.14
CA THR A 138 25.36 21.69 8.51
C THR A 138 25.11 22.55 9.74
N VAL A 139 24.04 23.35 9.78
CA VAL A 139 23.77 24.25 10.92
C VAL A 139 23.35 23.49 12.18
N ASN A 140 22.75 22.31 12.04
CA ASN A 140 22.46 21.42 13.18
C ASN A 140 23.73 20.82 13.79
N LYS A 141 24.77 20.61 12.98
CA LYS A 141 26.06 20.09 13.44
C LYS A 141 27.01 21.17 13.99
N PHE A 142 26.90 22.40 13.49
CA PHE A 142 27.83 23.49 13.76
C PHE A 142 27.10 24.74 14.29
N GLU A 143 27.01 24.87 15.62
CA GLU A 143 26.28 25.93 16.33
C GLU A 143 26.79 27.36 16.07
N GLN A 144 28.02 27.49 15.58
CA GLN A 144 28.69 28.76 15.29
C GLN A 144 28.09 29.50 14.09
N PHE A 145 27.43 28.82 13.16
CA PHE A 145 26.86 29.41 11.93
C PHE A 145 25.49 30.05 12.19
N LYS A 146 25.47 31.01 13.12
CA LYS A 146 24.25 31.54 13.74
C LYS A 146 23.28 32.18 12.73
N LYS A 147 23.77 32.85 11.68
CA LYS A 147 22.89 33.55 10.73
C LYS A 147 22.20 32.56 9.80
N LEU A 148 22.95 31.58 9.29
CA LEU A 148 22.36 30.48 8.52
C LEU A 148 21.39 29.66 9.37
N ALA A 149 21.77 29.32 10.61
CA ALA A 149 20.93 28.57 11.54
C ALA A 149 19.58 29.27 11.80
N GLN A 150 19.62 30.59 12.04
CA GLN A 150 18.41 31.38 12.25
C GLN A 150 17.50 31.39 11.03
N LEU A 151 18.05 31.57 9.82
CA LEU A 151 17.27 31.55 8.58
C LEU A 151 16.63 30.17 8.34
N CYS A 152 17.40 29.09 8.51
CA CYS A 152 16.89 27.73 8.37
C CYS A 152 15.77 27.45 9.37
N LYS A 153 15.92 27.87 10.63
CA LYS A 153 14.90 27.73 11.67
C LYS A 153 13.61 28.46 11.32
N GLU A 154 13.70 29.73 10.90
CA GLU A 154 12.52 30.51 10.48
C GLU A 154 11.83 29.92 9.25
N ALA A 155 12.60 29.45 8.25
CA ALA A 155 12.07 28.82 7.05
C ALA A 155 11.36 27.50 7.38
N TYR A 156 11.99 26.64 8.18
CA TYR A 156 11.46 25.34 8.58
C TYR A 156 10.19 25.48 9.42
N GLN A 157 10.16 26.41 10.39
CA GLN A 157 8.98 26.69 11.20
C GLN A 157 7.79 27.18 10.35
N LYS A 158 8.06 27.87 9.24
CA LYS A 158 7.02 28.40 8.35
C LYS A 158 6.51 27.35 7.36
N ASP A 159 7.40 26.54 6.79
CA ASP A 159 7.05 25.51 5.82
C ASP A 159 8.03 24.32 5.90
N PRO A 160 7.74 23.29 6.71
CA PRO A 160 8.59 22.09 6.80
C PRO A 160 8.72 21.34 5.47
N SER A 161 7.77 21.50 4.54
CA SER A 161 7.82 20.82 3.25
C SER A 161 8.95 21.33 2.34
N LEU A 162 9.63 22.42 2.70
CA LEU A 162 10.85 22.87 2.03
C LEU A 162 11.93 21.79 1.99
N VAL A 163 12.01 20.94 3.03
CA VAL A 163 12.94 19.79 3.06
C VAL A 163 12.62 18.82 1.93
N LEU A 164 11.35 18.47 1.72
CA LEU A 164 10.92 17.57 0.65
C LEU A 164 11.14 18.18 -0.74
N ARG A 165 10.97 19.51 -0.88
CA ARG A 165 11.08 20.20 -2.16
C ARG A 165 12.52 20.53 -2.57
N ALA A 166 13.49 20.37 -1.67
CA ALA A 166 14.89 20.63 -1.98
C ALA A 166 15.41 19.65 -3.06
N ASP A 167 16.30 20.15 -3.93
CA ASP A 167 16.87 19.35 -5.01
C ASP A 167 17.84 18.30 -4.45
N ASP A 168 18.51 18.64 -3.36
CA ASP A 168 19.41 17.77 -2.61
C ASP A 168 18.69 16.82 -1.62
N PHE A 169 17.36 16.75 -1.65
CA PHE A 169 16.59 15.90 -0.71
C PHE A 169 17.11 14.47 -0.62
N VAL A 170 17.50 13.87 -1.74
CA VAL A 170 17.96 12.47 -1.79
C VAL A 170 19.25 12.21 -1.00
N THR A 171 19.99 13.26 -0.61
CA THR A 171 21.21 13.15 0.21
C THR A 171 20.94 13.15 1.71
N ILE A 172 19.69 13.28 2.15
CA ILE A 172 19.35 13.23 3.57
C ILE A 172 19.69 11.86 4.16
N GLU A 173 20.31 11.85 5.33
CA GLU A 173 20.62 10.63 6.08
C GLU A 173 19.33 9.99 6.62
N GLN A 174 19.31 8.66 6.73
CA GLN A 174 18.11 7.88 7.08
C GLN A 174 17.54 8.31 8.44
N GLU A 175 18.41 8.52 9.43
CA GLU A 175 18.05 8.89 10.80
C GLU A 175 17.39 10.26 10.84
N TYR A 176 17.96 11.24 10.11
CA TYR A 176 17.40 12.59 10.00
C TYR A 176 16.06 12.60 9.26
N LEU A 177 15.91 11.79 8.21
CA LEU A 177 14.64 11.67 7.50
C LEU A 177 13.55 11.07 8.40
N LEU A 178 13.91 10.08 9.23
CA LEU A 178 12.97 9.45 10.16
C LEU A 178 12.50 10.44 11.23
N GLU A 179 13.43 11.21 11.82
CA GLU A 179 13.12 12.29 12.76
C GLU A 179 12.21 13.34 12.12
N PHE A 180 12.58 13.83 10.93
CA PHE A 180 11.79 14.81 10.17
C PHE A 180 10.35 14.36 9.91
N LEU A 181 10.15 13.12 9.44
CA LEU A 181 8.82 12.58 9.18
C LEU A 181 8.01 12.34 10.46
N THR A 182 8.68 12.03 11.57
CA THR A 182 8.04 11.86 12.88
C THR A 182 7.52 13.20 13.41
N GLU A 183 8.32 14.26 13.35
CA GLU A 183 7.96 15.57 13.86
C GLU A 183 6.89 16.29 13.01
N ASN A 184 6.93 16.09 11.69
CA ASN A 184 6.14 16.89 10.75
C ASN A 184 5.00 16.13 10.08
N ASN A 185 4.71 14.89 10.50
CA ASN A 185 3.75 14.02 9.85
C ASN A 185 2.44 14.74 9.49
N ASP A 186 1.86 15.48 10.44
CA ASP A 186 0.57 16.12 10.24
C ASP A 186 0.58 17.30 9.27
N SER A 187 1.71 17.98 9.15
CA SER A 187 1.90 19.17 8.30
C SER A 187 2.22 18.83 6.84
N LEU A 188 2.66 17.60 6.57
CA LEU A 188 3.10 17.16 5.24
C LEU A 188 1.98 16.50 4.43
N ARG A 189 1.99 16.74 3.11
CA ARG A 189 1.14 16.00 2.18
C ARG A 189 1.67 14.57 2.04
N GLN A 190 0.90 13.61 2.50
CA GLN A 190 1.37 12.22 2.61
C GLN A 190 1.72 11.58 1.26
N ILE A 191 1.06 11.99 0.17
CA ILE A 191 1.42 11.51 -1.16
C ILE A 191 2.76 12.06 -1.65
N GLU A 192 3.10 13.30 -1.27
CA GLU A 192 4.40 13.91 -1.57
C GLU A 192 5.52 13.22 -0.80
N VAL A 193 5.26 12.84 0.46
CA VAL A 193 6.17 12.01 1.27
C VAL A 193 6.45 10.68 0.58
N TRP A 194 5.41 9.97 0.12
CA TRP A 194 5.58 8.70 -0.59
C TRP A 194 6.41 8.84 -1.88
N ASP A 195 6.08 9.83 -2.72
CA ASP A 195 6.81 10.09 -3.96
C ASP A 195 8.30 10.40 -3.69
N LYS A 196 8.59 11.14 -2.60
CA LYS A 196 9.95 11.48 -2.19
C LYS A 196 10.71 10.29 -1.60
N LEU A 197 10.05 9.43 -0.82
CA LEU A 197 10.66 8.18 -0.33
C LEU A 197 11.08 7.25 -1.48
N ILE A 198 10.32 7.21 -2.58
CA ILE A 198 10.75 6.48 -3.78
C ILE A 198 12.04 7.08 -4.36
N GLN A 199 12.09 8.41 -4.53
CA GLN A 199 13.30 9.08 -5.04
C GLN A 199 14.52 8.84 -4.16
N TRP A 200 14.33 8.95 -2.84
CA TRP A 200 15.37 8.69 -1.85
C TRP A 200 15.85 7.24 -1.90
N ALA A 201 14.93 6.27 -1.96
CA ALA A 201 15.30 4.86 -2.05
C ALA A 201 16.06 4.55 -3.33
N ILE A 202 15.66 5.12 -4.48
CA ILE A 202 16.39 4.96 -5.75
C ILE A 202 17.84 5.45 -5.59
N ALA A 203 18.03 6.66 -5.06
CA ALA A 203 19.35 7.25 -4.87
C ALA A 203 20.23 6.48 -3.87
N ASN A 204 19.63 5.89 -2.83
CA ASN A 204 20.35 5.21 -1.75
C ASN A 204 20.39 3.68 -1.90
N SER A 205 19.95 3.14 -3.04
CA SER A 205 19.94 1.69 -3.31
C SER A 205 21.26 1.12 -3.83
N ASN A 206 22.35 1.90 -3.88
CA ASN A 206 23.61 1.48 -4.52
C ASN A 206 23.45 0.97 -5.97
N ASN A 207 22.55 1.60 -6.75
CA ASN A 207 22.15 1.22 -8.12
C ASN A 207 21.34 -0.08 -8.25
N GLU A 208 20.79 -0.62 -7.16
CA GLU A 208 19.90 -1.79 -7.22
C GLU A 208 18.49 -1.46 -7.73
N LEU A 209 18.05 -0.20 -7.61
CA LEU A 209 16.74 0.25 -8.09
C LEU A 209 16.86 1.06 -9.38
N PRO A 210 16.20 0.65 -10.48
CA PRO A 210 16.09 1.45 -11.70
C PRO A 210 15.37 2.78 -11.43
N SER A 211 15.72 3.82 -12.19
CA SER A 211 15.07 5.13 -12.09
C SER A 211 13.59 5.13 -12.53
N ASP A 212 13.25 4.33 -13.54
CA ASP A 212 11.86 4.14 -13.97
C ASP A 212 11.22 2.96 -13.24
N ILE A 213 10.23 3.26 -12.39
CA ILE A 213 9.46 2.31 -11.60
C ILE A 213 8.78 1.25 -12.49
N ARG A 214 8.44 1.58 -13.74
CA ARG A 214 7.79 0.64 -14.69
C ARG A 214 8.69 -0.54 -15.05
N ASN A 215 10.00 -0.38 -14.86
CA ASN A 215 11.00 -1.41 -15.13
C ASN A 215 11.32 -2.26 -13.89
N TRP A 216 10.66 -2.02 -12.76
CA TRP A 216 10.93 -2.74 -11.53
C TRP A 216 10.42 -4.18 -11.59
N THR A 217 11.30 -5.10 -11.21
CA THR A 217 10.98 -6.51 -10.95
C THR A 217 10.53 -6.72 -9.51
N ASN A 218 10.03 -7.91 -9.18
CA ASN A 218 9.69 -8.27 -7.79
C ASN A 218 10.88 -8.15 -6.83
N ASN A 219 12.11 -8.38 -7.31
CA ASN A 219 13.31 -8.20 -6.51
C ASN A 219 13.54 -6.71 -6.21
N ASN A 220 13.34 -5.83 -7.21
CA ASN A 220 13.43 -4.39 -6.99
C ASN A 220 12.36 -3.91 -5.99
N VAL A 221 11.13 -4.41 -6.08
CA VAL A 221 10.08 -4.12 -5.08
C VAL A 221 10.48 -4.59 -3.68
N THR A 222 11.17 -5.72 -3.57
CA THR A 222 11.69 -6.23 -2.28
C THR A 222 12.78 -5.32 -1.72
N THR A 223 13.78 -4.95 -2.55
CA THR A 223 14.84 -4.00 -2.16
C THR A 223 14.24 -2.66 -1.70
N PHE A 224 13.30 -2.11 -2.47
CA PHE A 224 12.59 -0.90 -2.11
C PHE A 224 11.87 -1.06 -0.76
N GLY A 225 11.15 -2.17 -0.57
CA GLY A 225 10.45 -2.48 0.67
C GLY A 225 11.37 -2.51 1.89
N ILE A 226 12.58 -3.08 1.76
CA ILE A 226 13.59 -3.10 2.83
C ILE A 226 14.04 -1.67 3.16
N LEU A 227 14.35 -0.86 2.15
CA LEU A 227 14.81 0.51 2.33
C LEU A 227 13.76 1.41 2.99
N ILE A 228 12.48 1.25 2.65
CA ILE A 228 11.42 2.12 3.18
C ILE A 228 10.76 1.61 4.46
N GLN A 229 11.04 0.37 4.87
CA GLN A 229 10.41 -0.26 6.04
C GLN A 229 10.43 0.64 7.30
N PRO A 230 11.55 1.33 7.64
CA PRO A 230 11.59 2.20 8.82
C PRO A 230 10.60 3.37 8.76
N PHE A 231 10.21 3.81 7.57
CA PHE A 231 9.34 4.96 7.38
C PHE A 231 7.86 4.61 7.30
N ILE A 232 7.49 3.34 7.05
CA ILE A 232 6.10 2.92 6.78
C ILE A 232 5.13 3.35 7.89
N SER A 233 5.51 3.20 9.16
CA SER A 233 4.68 3.61 10.31
C SER A 233 4.49 5.13 10.43
N HIS A 234 5.35 5.90 9.77
CA HIS A 234 5.34 7.36 9.75
C HIS A 234 4.64 7.91 8.49
N ILE A 235 3.89 7.08 7.77
CA ILE A 235 3.07 7.53 6.64
C ILE A 235 1.60 7.39 7.03
N ASN A 236 0.88 8.50 7.05
CA ASN A 236 -0.55 8.49 7.28
C ASN A 236 -1.28 8.17 5.97
N PHE A 237 -1.38 6.87 5.66
CA PHE A 237 -2.08 6.39 4.46
C PHE A 237 -3.54 6.83 4.40
N GLN A 238 -4.19 7.28 5.49
CA GLN A 238 -5.58 7.76 5.41
C GLN A 238 -5.71 9.15 4.77
N LYS A 239 -4.63 9.94 4.77
CA LYS A 239 -4.58 11.28 4.15
C LYS A 239 -4.13 11.25 2.68
N ILE A 240 -3.90 10.06 2.11
CA ILE A 240 -3.63 9.89 0.67
C ILE A 240 -4.99 9.73 -0.06
N SER A 241 -5.12 10.25 -1.28
CA SER A 241 -6.37 10.13 -2.04
C SER A 241 -6.59 8.68 -2.51
N SER A 242 -7.84 8.28 -2.73
CA SER A 242 -8.16 6.94 -3.25
C SER A 242 -7.48 6.69 -4.60
N MET A 243 -7.53 7.67 -5.50
CA MET A 243 -6.87 7.63 -6.80
C MET A 243 -5.36 7.39 -6.66
N ASP A 244 -4.68 8.17 -5.83
CA ASP A 244 -3.25 8.03 -5.58
C ASP A 244 -2.91 6.69 -4.93
N PHE A 245 -3.75 6.20 -4.00
CA PHE A 245 -3.56 4.90 -3.39
C PHE A 245 -3.59 3.78 -4.44
N PHE A 246 -4.62 3.73 -5.28
CA PHE A 246 -4.78 2.68 -6.28
C PHE A 246 -3.67 2.72 -7.35
N GLN A 247 -3.21 3.92 -7.73
CA GLN A 247 -2.19 4.08 -8.76
C GLN A 247 -0.75 3.91 -8.24
N LYS A 248 -0.45 4.42 -7.05
CA LYS A 248 0.92 4.58 -6.56
C LYS A 248 1.28 3.73 -5.35
N ILE A 249 0.31 3.31 -4.53
CA ILE A 249 0.56 2.54 -3.30
C ILE A 249 0.23 1.05 -3.49
N LYS A 250 -0.96 0.74 -4.02
CA LYS A 250 -1.45 -0.63 -4.24
C LYS A 250 -0.51 -1.52 -5.05
N PRO A 251 0.21 -1.04 -6.10
CA PRO A 251 1.18 -1.87 -6.81
C PRO A 251 2.28 -2.47 -5.89
N PHE A 252 2.56 -1.81 -4.76
CA PHE A 252 3.57 -2.21 -3.79
C PHE A 252 3.00 -3.00 -2.60
N LYS A 253 1.82 -3.63 -2.76
CA LYS A 253 1.13 -4.38 -1.69
C LYS A 253 2.04 -5.35 -0.91
N SER A 254 3.02 -5.95 -1.57
CA SER A 254 3.94 -6.94 -0.98
C SER A 254 4.91 -6.38 0.05
N ILE A 255 5.05 -5.05 0.15
CA ILE A 255 5.91 -4.39 1.14
C ILE A 255 5.24 -4.34 2.51
N PHE A 256 3.91 -4.34 2.53
CA PHE A 256 3.14 -4.16 3.75
C PHE A 256 2.91 -5.50 4.45
N ASP A 257 2.90 -5.46 5.78
CA ASP A 257 2.31 -6.54 6.59
C ASP A 257 0.82 -6.69 6.25
N ASP A 258 0.33 -7.93 6.15
CA ASP A 258 -1.05 -8.23 5.73
C ASP A 258 -2.08 -7.49 6.59
N LYS A 259 -1.87 -7.40 7.92
CA LYS A 259 -2.80 -6.74 8.84
C LYS A 259 -2.81 -5.23 8.61
N LEU A 260 -1.63 -4.63 8.43
CA LEU A 260 -1.52 -3.21 8.11
C LEU A 260 -2.15 -2.91 6.75
N TYR A 261 -1.88 -3.73 5.74
CA TYR A 261 -2.39 -3.54 4.40
C TYR A 261 -3.91 -3.64 4.33
N ILE A 262 -4.51 -4.61 5.04
CA ILE A 262 -5.97 -4.74 5.16
C ILE A 262 -6.56 -3.46 5.76
N LYS A 263 -5.99 -2.96 6.88
CA LYS A 263 -6.46 -1.70 7.51
C LYS A 263 -6.38 -0.50 6.57
N ILE A 264 -5.32 -0.41 5.76
CA ILE A 264 -5.17 0.65 4.75
C ILE A 264 -6.27 0.48 3.69
N ILE A 265 -6.42 -0.72 3.13
CA ILE A 265 -7.40 -1.06 2.11
C ILE A 265 -8.83 -0.76 2.56
N GLU A 266 -9.21 -1.14 3.77
CA GLU A 266 -10.57 -0.94 4.29
C GLU A 266 -10.96 0.54 4.29
N ASN A 267 -10.04 1.42 4.67
CA ASN A 267 -10.26 2.87 4.61
C ASN A 267 -10.56 3.35 3.17
N TYR A 268 -9.87 2.78 2.18
CA TYR A 268 -10.07 3.16 0.78
C TYR A 268 -11.28 2.53 0.12
N TYR A 269 -11.62 1.29 0.46
CA TYR A 269 -12.84 0.65 -0.04
C TYR A 269 -14.08 1.30 0.55
N ILE A 270 -14.06 1.69 1.83
CA ILE A 270 -15.13 2.47 2.45
C ILE A 270 -15.24 3.84 1.77
N ASN A 271 -14.13 4.56 1.59
CA ASN A 271 -14.16 5.87 0.95
C ASN A 271 -14.58 5.80 -0.54
N TYR A 272 -14.11 4.82 -1.31
CA TYR A 272 -14.55 4.59 -2.70
C TYR A 272 -16.06 4.32 -2.79
N ILE A 273 -16.60 3.53 -1.85
CA ILE A 273 -18.06 3.33 -1.75
C ILE A 273 -18.77 4.65 -1.40
N LEU A 274 -18.21 5.46 -0.49
CA LEU A 274 -18.79 6.72 -0.03
C LEU A 274 -18.70 7.88 -1.03
N THR A 275 -17.73 7.89 -1.95
CA THR A 275 -17.49 9.04 -2.85
C THR A 275 -17.82 8.78 -4.32
N ASP A 276 -17.69 7.54 -4.82
CA ASP A 276 -17.85 7.24 -6.26
C ASP A 276 -19.12 6.42 -6.59
N LEU A 277 -19.69 5.69 -5.61
CA LEU A 277 -20.90 4.87 -5.82
C LEU A 277 -22.16 5.49 -5.22
N ALA A 278 -22.05 6.18 -4.09
CA ALA A 278 -23.09 7.05 -3.59
C ALA A 278 -22.75 8.47 -4.04
N GLY A 279 -23.58 9.07 -4.91
CA GLY A 279 -23.69 10.53 -4.89
C GLY A 279 -24.04 11.01 -3.47
N PRO A 280 -24.15 12.31 -3.19
CA PRO A 280 -24.51 12.80 -1.86
C PRO A 280 -25.96 12.41 -1.52
N GLN A 281 -26.19 11.17 -1.13
CA GLN A 281 -27.45 10.66 -0.62
C GLN A 281 -27.36 10.67 0.90
N ILE A 282 -28.09 11.60 1.48
CA ILE A 282 -28.32 11.71 2.92
C ILE A 282 -29.14 10.47 3.31
N VAL A 283 -28.61 9.62 4.19
CA VAL A 283 -29.44 8.59 4.85
C VAL A 283 -30.36 9.33 5.81
N ASP A 284 -31.66 9.40 5.48
CA ASP A 284 -32.71 9.96 6.34
C ASP A 284 -33.03 8.98 7.49
N SER A 285 -32.05 8.75 8.37
CA SER A 285 -32.18 7.89 9.55
C SER A 285 -31.88 8.67 10.82
N GLN A 286 -32.66 8.42 11.86
CA GLN A 286 -32.35 8.88 13.22
C GLN A 286 -31.74 7.78 14.09
N ILE A 287 -31.67 6.54 13.59
CA ILE A 287 -31.16 5.38 14.33
C ILE A 287 -29.73 5.05 13.89
N ILE A 288 -29.45 5.03 12.59
CA ILE A 288 -28.16 4.67 12.00
C ILE A 288 -27.57 5.81 11.16
N ASN A 289 -26.27 5.78 10.90
CA ASN A 289 -25.63 6.71 9.97
C ASN A 289 -25.28 6.00 8.64
N LEU A 290 -24.70 6.75 7.70
CA LEU A 290 -24.24 6.24 6.39
C LEU A 290 -23.27 5.05 6.49
N ARG A 291 -22.38 5.04 7.49
CA ARG A 291 -21.41 3.96 7.72
C ARG A 291 -22.12 2.66 8.11
N ASP A 292 -23.06 2.77 9.05
CA ASP A 292 -23.89 1.65 9.52
C ASP A 292 -24.75 1.09 8.38
N ALA A 293 -25.41 1.97 7.62
CA ALA A 293 -26.20 1.60 6.44
C ALA A 293 -25.35 0.83 5.40
N SER A 294 -24.16 1.35 5.08
CA SER A 294 -23.22 0.73 4.14
C SER A 294 -22.76 -0.65 4.59
N PHE A 295 -22.63 -0.85 5.90
CA PHE A 295 -22.26 -2.14 6.45
C PHE A 295 -23.39 -3.17 6.28
N ILE A 296 -24.64 -2.79 6.56
CA ILE A 296 -25.82 -3.63 6.31
C ILE A 296 -25.96 -3.97 4.81
N CYS A 297 -25.66 -3.02 3.91
CA CYS A 297 -25.64 -3.25 2.47
C CYS A 297 -24.74 -4.43 2.07
N ASN A 298 -23.55 -4.50 2.66
CA ASN A 298 -22.59 -5.55 2.35
C ASN A 298 -23.13 -6.93 2.76
N TRP A 299 -23.82 -7.03 3.90
CA TRP A 299 -24.50 -8.26 4.29
C TRP A 299 -25.61 -8.67 3.32
N ILE A 300 -26.40 -7.71 2.83
CA ILE A 300 -27.41 -7.97 1.78
C ILE A 300 -26.74 -8.50 0.50
N LYS A 301 -25.61 -7.91 0.07
CA LYS A 301 -24.85 -8.35 -1.11
C LYS A 301 -24.39 -9.80 -0.96
N VAL A 302 -23.81 -10.13 0.20
CA VAL A 302 -23.34 -11.48 0.53
C VAL A 302 -24.50 -12.49 0.47
N MET A 303 -25.65 -12.16 1.06
CA MET A 303 -26.79 -13.07 1.12
C MET A 303 -27.46 -13.30 -0.24
N LYS A 304 -27.57 -12.27 -1.08
CA LYS A 304 -28.16 -12.40 -2.42
C LYS A 304 -27.20 -12.99 -3.46
N LYS A 305 -25.93 -13.27 -3.10
CA LYS A 305 -24.87 -13.66 -4.04
C LYS A 305 -24.76 -12.69 -5.23
N GLN A 306 -25.05 -11.41 -5.01
CA GLN A 306 -25.08 -10.36 -6.04
C GLN A 306 -23.66 -9.82 -6.27
N ARG A 307 -23.34 -9.49 -7.53
CA ARG A 307 -22.09 -8.81 -7.89
C ARG A 307 -22.12 -7.35 -7.40
N LEU A 308 -20.95 -6.74 -7.25
CA LEU A 308 -20.66 -5.44 -6.58
C LEU A 308 -21.44 -4.20 -7.10
N GLU A 309 -22.34 -4.34 -8.08
CA GLU A 309 -22.89 -3.27 -8.93
C GLU A 309 -24.30 -2.79 -8.61
N ILE A 310 -24.84 -3.06 -7.42
CA ILE A 310 -26.13 -2.48 -7.05
C ILE A 310 -25.87 -1.33 -6.07
N SER A 311 -26.12 -0.10 -6.55
CA SER A 311 -26.36 1.04 -5.68
C SER A 311 -27.67 0.78 -4.94
N TYR A 312 -27.68 0.99 -3.63
CA TYR A 312 -28.85 0.77 -2.80
C TYR A 312 -29.44 2.11 -2.40
N ASP A 313 -30.56 2.46 -3.02
CA ASP A 313 -31.37 3.59 -2.61
C ASP A 313 -32.27 3.13 -1.44
N PHE A 314 -31.81 3.36 -0.22
CA PHE A 314 -32.59 3.14 0.99
C PHE A 314 -33.59 4.26 1.14
N ASN A 315 -34.85 3.99 0.81
CA ASN A 315 -35.93 4.92 1.09
C ASN A 315 -36.61 4.51 2.40
N LEU A 316 -36.71 5.44 3.34
CA LEU A 316 -37.41 5.23 4.61
C LEU A 316 -38.91 5.07 4.34
N LEU A 317 -39.48 3.92 4.72
CA LEU A 317 -40.93 3.63 4.59
C LEU A 317 -41.69 4.16 5.81
N VAL A 318 -41.22 3.83 7.00
CA VAL A 318 -41.86 4.22 8.26
C VAL A 318 -40.80 4.46 9.33
N ARG A 319 -41.03 5.45 10.19
CA ARG A 319 -40.26 5.69 11.42
C ARG A 319 -41.23 5.79 12.59
N GLY A 320 -41.02 5.01 13.64
CA GLY A 320 -41.93 4.95 14.78
C GLY A 320 -42.19 6.31 15.42
N SER A 321 -41.15 7.10 15.65
CA SER A 321 -41.25 8.46 16.21
C SER A 321 -41.97 9.47 15.30
N ARG A 322 -42.09 9.20 13.99
CA ARG A 322 -42.76 10.07 13.02
C ARG A 322 -44.19 9.64 12.73
N ASP A 323 -44.38 8.35 12.50
CA ASP A 323 -45.59 7.80 11.87
C ASP A 323 -46.46 7.00 12.85
N GLY A 324 -45.89 6.56 13.97
CA GLY A 324 -46.58 5.70 14.95
C GLY A 324 -45.91 4.33 15.13
N PHE A 325 -46.11 3.78 16.32
CA PHE A 325 -45.59 2.47 16.73
C PHE A 325 -46.78 1.52 16.94
N ASP A 326 -47.57 1.28 15.90
CA ASP A 326 -48.74 0.37 15.89
C ASP A 326 -48.72 -0.54 14.65
N THR A 327 -49.40 -1.69 14.74
CA THR A 327 -49.41 -2.73 13.69
C THR A 327 -50.06 -2.26 12.39
N ASP A 328 -51.13 -1.46 12.48
CA ASP A 328 -51.80 -0.88 11.32
C ASP A 328 -50.85 0.04 10.55
N THR A 329 -50.08 0.88 11.25
CA THR A 329 -49.08 1.76 10.67
C THR A 329 -48.01 0.97 9.92
N PHE A 330 -47.46 -0.09 10.51
CA PHE A 330 -46.48 -0.95 9.83
C PHE A 330 -47.07 -1.58 8.56
N HIS A 331 -48.23 -2.24 8.64
CA HIS A 331 -48.82 -2.91 7.48
C HIS A 331 -49.21 -1.93 6.37
N ASN A 332 -49.72 -0.75 6.71
CA ASN A 332 -50.06 0.28 5.72
C ASN A 332 -48.83 0.79 4.95
N HIS A 333 -47.66 0.84 5.59
CA HIS A 333 -46.44 1.34 4.97
C HIS A 333 -45.61 0.25 4.30
N CYS A 334 -45.57 -0.97 4.86
CA CYS A 334 -44.58 -2.01 4.52
C CYS A 334 -45.15 -3.18 3.71
N ASP A 335 -46.46 -3.45 3.75
CA ASP A 335 -47.03 -4.57 2.98
C ASP A 335 -46.85 -4.36 1.48
N ASN A 336 -46.50 -5.44 0.78
CA ASN A 336 -46.29 -5.46 -0.68
C ASN A 336 -45.25 -4.46 -1.23
N ARG A 337 -44.33 -3.97 -0.40
CA ARG A 337 -43.28 -3.01 -0.82
C ARG A 337 -42.00 -3.64 -1.37
N GLY A 338 -41.90 -4.96 -1.45
CA GLY A 338 -40.66 -5.63 -1.82
C GLY A 338 -39.75 -5.86 -0.62
N PRO A 339 -38.44 -6.10 -0.85
CA PRO A 339 -37.49 -6.38 0.22
C PRO A 339 -37.32 -5.18 1.17
N THR A 340 -37.33 -5.42 2.47
CA THR A 340 -37.11 -4.37 3.49
C THR A 340 -35.99 -4.70 4.48
N VAL A 341 -35.44 -3.64 5.07
CA VAL A 341 -34.56 -3.73 6.25
C VAL A 341 -35.26 -3.08 7.44
N THR A 342 -35.44 -3.86 8.49
CA THR A 342 -35.90 -3.41 9.81
C THR A 342 -34.70 -2.96 10.63
N ILE A 343 -34.81 -1.80 11.28
CA ILE A 343 -33.83 -1.27 12.22
C ILE A 343 -34.55 -0.81 13.47
N ALA A 344 -34.16 -1.30 14.65
CA ALA A 344 -34.74 -0.93 15.93
C ALA A 344 -33.66 -0.50 16.92
N ARG A 345 -33.91 0.59 17.63
CA ARG A 345 -33.09 1.05 18.76
C ARG A 345 -33.70 0.56 20.06
N VAL A 346 -32.93 -0.18 20.84
CA VAL A 346 -33.37 -0.63 22.16
C VAL A 346 -33.32 0.55 23.15
N LYS A 347 -34.36 0.67 23.97
CA LYS A 347 -34.49 1.76 24.92
C LYS A 347 -33.49 1.64 26.07
N ASN A 348 -32.95 2.78 26.50
CA ASN A 348 -31.92 2.87 27.54
C ASN A 348 -30.64 2.05 27.24
N SER A 349 -30.36 1.75 25.97
CA SER A 349 -29.10 1.14 25.56
C SER A 349 -28.62 1.71 24.21
N ASN A 350 -27.38 1.38 23.84
CA ASN A 350 -26.82 1.69 22.52
C ASN A 350 -27.02 0.53 21.53
N GLU A 351 -27.83 -0.48 21.88
CA GLU A 351 -28.07 -1.65 21.05
C GLU A 351 -28.96 -1.29 19.86
N ILE A 352 -28.50 -1.62 18.66
CA ILE A 352 -29.32 -1.58 17.45
C ILE A 352 -29.50 -3.00 16.95
N LEU A 353 -30.75 -3.38 16.79
CA LEU A 353 -31.17 -4.70 16.31
C LEU A 353 -31.88 -4.53 14.97
N GLY A 354 -31.87 -5.57 14.15
CA GLY A 354 -32.54 -5.50 12.87
C GLY A 354 -32.60 -6.81 12.11
N GLY A 355 -33.25 -6.76 10.95
CA GLY A 355 -33.39 -7.89 10.07
C GLY A 355 -33.64 -7.47 8.63
N PHE A 356 -33.26 -8.32 7.69
CA PHE A 356 -33.51 -8.13 6.27
C PHE A 356 -34.52 -9.15 5.77
N ASN A 357 -35.69 -8.68 5.36
CA ASN A 357 -36.68 -9.50 4.69
C ASN A 357 -36.49 -9.38 3.16
N PRO A 358 -36.08 -10.45 2.45
CA PRO A 358 -35.93 -10.43 1.00
C PRO A 358 -37.27 -10.48 0.24
N CYS A 359 -38.39 -10.69 0.93
CA CYS A 359 -39.73 -10.92 0.39
C CYS A 359 -40.72 -9.80 0.80
N ASN A 360 -41.96 -9.87 0.31
CA ASN A 360 -43.03 -8.95 0.71
C ASN A 360 -43.58 -9.31 2.10
N TRP A 361 -43.84 -8.28 2.92
CA TRP A 361 -44.76 -8.40 4.06
C TRP A 361 -46.22 -8.53 3.58
N ASN A 362 -47.05 -9.22 4.37
CA ASN A 362 -48.46 -9.44 4.08
C ASN A 362 -49.27 -9.69 5.38
N CYS A 363 -50.28 -8.88 5.64
CA CYS A 363 -51.18 -9.04 6.79
C CYS A 363 -52.18 -10.22 6.69
N VAL A 364 -52.38 -10.85 5.53
CA VAL A 364 -53.47 -11.82 5.30
C VAL A 364 -53.07 -13.27 5.62
N GLY A 365 -53.70 -13.84 6.65
CA GLY A 365 -53.87 -15.28 6.81
C GLY A 365 -52.74 -16.05 7.50
N GLY A 366 -51.89 -15.40 8.30
CA GLY A 366 -50.98 -16.04 9.25
C GLY A 366 -50.06 -17.08 8.62
N LYS A 367 -49.04 -16.67 7.85
CA LYS A 367 -48.23 -17.60 7.05
C LYS A 367 -46.74 -17.37 7.21
N PHE A 368 -45.98 -18.45 7.14
CA PHE A 368 -44.53 -18.39 7.00
C PHE A 368 -44.13 -18.18 5.54
N ILE A 369 -43.12 -17.35 5.33
CA ILE A 369 -42.42 -17.22 4.04
C ILE A 369 -41.11 -17.99 4.13
N SER A 370 -40.91 -18.87 3.16
CA SER A 370 -39.65 -19.59 3.03
C SER A 370 -38.61 -18.78 2.25
N THR A 371 -37.43 -18.58 2.84
CA THR A 371 -36.29 -17.94 2.16
C THR A 371 -34.96 -18.33 2.78
N LYS A 372 -33.91 -18.32 1.95
CA LYS A 372 -32.49 -18.50 2.35
C LYS A 372 -31.71 -17.19 2.39
N GLU A 373 -32.34 -16.10 1.95
CA GLU A 373 -31.69 -14.78 1.80
C GLU A 373 -31.94 -13.86 3.00
N SER A 374 -32.75 -14.31 3.97
CA SER A 374 -33.03 -13.57 5.20
C SER A 374 -31.88 -13.67 6.21
N PHE A 375 -31.66 -12.59 6.95
CA PHE A 375 -30.75 -12.55 8.08
C PHE A 375 -31.24 -11.55 9.12
N ILE A 376 -30.85 -11.78 10.37
CA ILE A 376 -31.02 -10.84 11.49
C ILE A 376 -29.65 -10.39 11.99
N PHE A 377 -29.60 -9.24 12.65
CA PHE A 377 -28.34 -8.67 13.10
C PHE A 377 -28.45 -7.82 14.36
N SER A 378 -27.29 -7.60 14.98
CA SER A 378 -27.07 -6.58 16.02
C SER A 378 -25.83 -5.77 15.66
N LEU A 379 -25.93 -4.44 15.68
CA LEU A 379 -24.82 -3.54 15.33
C LEU A 379 -24.10 -3.03 16.58
N ASP A 380 -22.78 -3.18 16.58
CA ASP A 380 -21.89 -2.48 17.52
C ASP A 380 -21.44 -1.16 16.89
N LYS A 381 -22.02 -0.04 17.35
CA LYS A 381 -21.68 1.31 16.86
C LYS A 381 -20.23 1.71 17.11
N ASN A 382 -19.58 1.14 18.12
CA ASN A 382 -18.19 1.47 18.45
C ASN A 382 -17.24 0.69 17.55
N ASN A 383 -17.54 -0.59 17.31
CA ASN A 383 -16.76 -1.44 16.40
C ASN A 383 -17.66 -2.38 15.58
N LEU A 384 -17.91 -2.01 14.32
CA LEU A 384 -18.78 -2.78 13.43
C LEU A 384 -18.31 -4.22 13.19
N GLU A 385 -17.03 -4.55 13.37
CA GLU A 385 -16.52 -5.93 13.26
C GLU A 385 -17.07 -6.87 14.34
N ASN A 386 -17.44 -6.32 15.50
CA ASN A 386 -18.06 -7.07 16.59
C ASN A 386 -19.57 -7.25 16.37
N SER A 387 -20.13 -6.64 15.32
CA SER A 387 -21.56 -6.76 15.02
C SER A 387 -21.93 -8.21 14.70
N ILE A 388 -23.10 -8.61 15.15
CA ILE A 388 -23.58 -9.97 14.97
C ILE A 388 -24.34 -10.04 13.66
N PHE A 389 -23.85 -10.89 12.76
CA PHE A 389 -24.57 -11.31 11.56
C PHE A 389 -25.06 -12.75 11.74
N SER A 390 -26.38 -12.94 11.68
CA SER A 390 -27.08 -14.20 11.93
C SER A 390 -27.95 -14.58 10.73
N LYS A 391 -27.51 -15.60 9.98
CA LYS A 391 -28.23 -16.07 8.79
C LYS A 391 -29.39 -16.99 9.18
N VAL A 392 -30.44 -17.05 8.37
CA VAL A 392 -31.48 -18.06 8.53
C VAL A 392 -30.94 -19.48 8.31
N ILE A 393 -31.28 -20.39 9.22
CA ILE A 393 -30.99 -21.83 9.11
C ILE A 393 -32.27 -22.57 8.74
N ASP A 394 -33.35 -22.36 9.49
CA ASP A 394 -34.65 -22.91 9.13
C ASP A 394 -35.35 -22.03 8.10
N THR A 395 -34.96 -22.25 6.85
CA THR A 395 -35.50 -21.50 5.71
C THR A 395 -37.00 -21.62 5.54
N LYS A 396 -37.71 -22.57 6.15
CA LYS A 396 -39.18 -22.70 6.03
C LYS A 396 -39.94 -21.73 6.92
N HIS A 397 -39.34 -21.36 8.05
CA HIS A 397 -39.93 -20.46 9.04
C HIS A 397 -39.17 -19.13 9.15
N ALA A 398 -38.55 -18.70 8.05
CA ALA A 398 -37.66 -17.54 8.03
C ALA A 398 -38.36 -16.24 8.44
N ILE A 399 -39.55 -15.99 7.88
CA ILE A 399 -40.35 -14.78 8.10
C ILE A 399 -41.77 -15.21 8.43
N TYR A 400 -42.37 -14.60 9.44
CA TYR A 400 -43.77 -14.83 9.80
C TYR A 400 -44.61 -13.59 9.53
N ASN A 401 -45.71 -13.79 8.80
CA ASN A 401 -46.64 -12.74 8.40
C ASN A 401 -47.96 -12.91 9.16
N TYR A 402 -48.31 -11.95 10.02
CA TYR A 402 -49.55 -11.97 10.77
C TYR A 402 -50.03 -10.53 11.05
N ILE A 403 -51.33 -10.28 10.89
CA ILE A 403 -51.94 -8.95 11.03
C ILE A 403 -51.69 -8.27 12.39
N GLY A 404 -51.50 -9.05 13.45
CA GLY A 404 -51.26 -8.51 14.78
C GLY A 404 -49.79 -8.29 15.10
N PHE A 405 -48.86 -8.61 14.19
CA PHE A 405 -47.43 -8.52 14.42
C PHE A 405 -46.78 -7.55 13.45
N GLY A 406 -45.70 -6.93 13.91
CA GLY A 406 -44.81 -6.17 13.06
C GLY A 406 -43.85 -7.03 12.24
N PRO A 407 -42.63 -6.53 11.97
CA PRO A 407 -41.58 -7.32 11.36
C PRO A 407 -41.24 -8.49 12.28
N CYS A 408 -41.34 -9.70 11.74
CA CYS A 408 -41.23 -10.94 12.50
C CYS A 408 -40.38 -11.96 11.75
N PHE A 409 -39.24 -12.29 12.34
CA PHE A 409 -38.22 -13.18 11.80
C PHE A 409 -38.12 -14.45 12.68
N GLY A 410 -38.51 -15.61 12.15
CA GLY A 410 -38.43 -16.90 12.85
C GLY A 410 -39.76 -17.47 13.36
N LEU A 411 -39.73 -18.74 13.75
CA LEU A 411 -40.82 -19.53 14.36
C LEU A 411 -40.95 -19.27 15.87
N ASP A 412 -42.16 -19.47 16.44
CA ASP A 412 -42.51 -19.61 17.88
C ASP A 412 -41.54 -18.93 18.86
N ASP A 413 -41.97 -17.82 19.47
CA ASP A 413 -41.10 -16.88 20.19
C ASP A 413 -39.94 -16.44 19.29
N SER A 414 -40.26 -15.68 18.25
CA SER A 414 -39.40 -15.37 17.10
C SER A 414 -38.00 -14.86 17.43
N ASP A 415 -37.04 -15.16 16.55
CA ASP A 415 -35.64 -14.78 16.70
C ASP A 415 -35.43 -13.26 16.74
N PHE A 416 -36.29 -12.53 16.04
CA PHE A 416 -36.45 -11.08 16.17
C PHE A 416 -37.87 -10.68 15.80
N VAL A 417 -38.58 -10.05 16.72
CA VAL A 417 -39.92 -9.50 16.48
C VAL A 417 -40.12 -8.17 17.18
N LEU A 418 -40.87 -7.27 16.55
CA LEU A 418 -41.37 -6.04 17.18
C LEU A 418 -42.88 -6.13 17.41
N PHE A 419 -43.28 -5.99 18.67
CA PHE A 419 -44.67 -5.91 19.13
C PHE A 419 -45.04 -4.45 19.31
N TYR A 420 -45.79 -3.93 18.34
CA TYR A 420 -46.06 -2.50 18.26
C TYR A 420 -46.99 -1.99 19.38
N ASP A 421 -48.02 -2.76 19.77
CA ASP A 421 -48.99 -2.31 20.78
C ASP A 421 -48.40 -2.10 22.19
N GLU A 422 -47.16 -2.54 22.45
CA GLU A 422 -46.49 -2.41 23.76
C GLU A 422 -45.11 -1.72 23.73
N TYR A 423 -44.66 -1.17 22.59
CA TYR A 423 -43.28 -0.68 22.42
C TYR A 423 -42.21 -1.73 22.79
N LYS A 424 -42.49 -3.00 22.50
CA LYS A 424 -41.63 -4.11 22.89
C LYS A 424 -41.07 -4.83 21.67
N GLY A 425 -39.92 -5.43 21.83
CA GLY A 425 -39.42 -6.47 20.95
C GLY A 425 -39.09 -7.72 21.74
N GLN A 426 -38.83 -8.80 21.04
CA GLN A 426 -38.34 -10.05 21.60
C GLN A 426 -37.26 -10.63 20.68
N CYS A 427 -36.23 -11.20 21.29
CA CYS A 427 -35.21 -11.99 20.62
C CYS A 427 -35.07 -13.33 21.33
N VAL A 428 -35.12 -14.40 20.56
CA VAL A 428 -34.81 -15.77 20.98
C VAL A 428 -33.90 -16.40 19.92
N ILE A 429 -33.36 -17.59 20.16
CA ILE A 429 -32.65 -18.34 19.12
C ILE A 429 -33.52 -19.53 18.72
N ASN A 430 -33.96 -19.55 17.46
CA ASN A 430 -34.75 -20.65 16.93
C ASN A 430 -34.41 -20.94 15.46
N SER A 431 -34.84 -20.07 14.55
CA SER A 431 -34.71 -20.25 13.10
C SER A 431 -33.42 -19.67 12.50
N TYR A 432 -32.66 -18.88 13.25
CA TYR A 432 -31.44 -18.20 12.81
C TYR A 432 -30.18 -18.70 13.56
N GLU A 433 -29.00 -18.50 12.95
CA GLU A 433 -27.74 -19.12 13.38
C GLU A 433 -27.21 -18.65 14.75
N LYS A 434 -27.45 -17.40 15.11
CA LYS A 434 -26.89 -16.74 16.30
C LYS A 434 -27.94 -15.89 17.00
N ALA A 435 -27.88 -15.86 18.32
CA ALA A 435 -28.52 -14.80 19.10
C ALA A 435 -27.96 -13.44 18.71
N ILE A 436 -28.85 -12.47 18.51
CA ILE A 436 -28.49 -11.07 18.29
C ILE A 436 -28.48 -10.25 19.59
N ARG A 437 -28.83 -10.87 20.72
CA ARG A 437 -28.84 -10.25 22.05
C ARG A 437 -28.43 -11.24 23.13
N GLN A 438 -27.84 -10.75 24.22
CA GLN A 438 -27.37 -11.58 25.34
C GLN A 438 -28.49 -11.98 26.33
N SER A 439 -29.57 -11.22 26.40
CA SER A 439 -30.72 -11.51 27.26
C SER A 439 -31.86 -12.08 26.43
N ASP A 440 -32.32 -13.27 26.81
CA ASP A 440 -33.52 -13.87 26.24
C ASP A 440 -34.77 -13.19 26.82
N GLY A 441 -35.74 -12.85 25.96
CA GLY A 441 -37.03 -12.30 26.37
C GLY A 441 -37.35 -10.92 25.80
N TYR A 442 -38.29 -10.24 26.45
CA TYR A 442 -38.84 -8.94 26.00
C TYR A 442 -37.89 -7.77 26.29
N PHE A 443 -37.90 -6.78 25.41
CA PHE A 443 -37.17 -5.53 25.57
C PHE A 443 -37.99 -4.34 25.11
N GLU A 444 -37.76 -3.17 25.69
CA GLU A 444 -38.40 -1.94 25.24
C GLU A 444 -37.66 -1.35 24.03
N VAL A 445 -38.43 -0.87 23.06
CA VAL A 445 -37.94 -0.23 21.83
C VAL A 445 -38.14 1.27 21.97
N ASP A 446 -37.08 2.04 21.71
CA ASP A 446 -37.12 3.51 21.73
C ASP A 446 -37.63 4.07 20.40
N ASP A 447 -37.15 3.51 19.29
CA ASP A 447 -37.62 3.84 17.94
C ASP A 447 -37.34 2.69 16.97
N TYR A 448 -38.04 2.67 15.84
CA TYR A 448 -37.77 1.75 14.73
C TYR A 448 -37.90 2.45 13.38
N GLU A 449 -37.23 1.90 12.38
CA GLU A 449 -37.30 2.32 11.00
C GLU A 449 -37.38 1.10 10.08
N GLU A 450 -38.25 1.17 9.07
CA GLU A 450 -38.29 0.20 7.96
C GLU A 450 -37.86 0.89 6.68
N TRP A 451 -37.00 0.21 5.93
CA TRP A 451 -36.43 0.75 4.71
C TRP A 451 -36.71 -0.17 3.54
N ILE A 452 -37.22 0.39 2.43
CA ILE A 452 -37.37 -0.36 1.18
C ILE A 452 -36.03 -0.44 0.46
N LYS A 453 -35.72 -1.61 -0.07
CA LYS A 453 -34.71 -1.77 -1.12
C LYS A 453 -35.37 -1.51 -2.47
N LYS A 454 -35.18 -0.32 -3.04
CA LYS A 454 -35.44 -0.15 -4.47
C LYS A 454 -34.34 -0.84 -5.25
N LYS A 455 -34.72 -1.62 -6.26
CA LYS A 455 -33.82 -1.95 -7.36
C LYS A 455 -33.72 -0.67 -8.19
N ASP A 456 -32.52 -0.22 -8.48
CA ASP A 456 -32.33 0.88 -9.43
C ASP A 456 -32.99 0.51 -10.76
N ASP A 457 -34.12 1.14 -11.06
CA ASP A 457 -34.58 1.37 -12.42
C ASP A 457 -33.77 2.56 -12.97
N PHE A 458 -32.46 2.39 -13.13
CA PHE A 458 -31.57 3.39 -13.74
C PHE A 458 -31.91 3.66 -15.24
N ALA A 459 -32.95 3.01 -15.77
CA ALA A 459 -33.40 3.15 -17.14
C ALA A 459 -34.36 4.34 -17.39
N GLU A 460 -35.00 4.94 -16.36
CA GLU A 460 -36.07 5.92 -16.59
C GLU A 460 -35.79 7.38 -16.19
N ASN A 461 -34.67 7.71 -15.54
CA ASN A 461 -34.35 9.10 -15.18
C ASN A 461 -33.08 9.62 -15.89
N LEU A 462 -33.15 9.69 -17.22
CA LEU A 462 -32.18 10.41 -18.08
C LEU A 462 -32.53 11.91 -18.14
N GLY A 463 -32.31 12.62 -17.02
CA GLY A 463 -32.49 14.08 -16.94
C GLY A 463 -31.22 14.91 -17.18
N ASP A 464 -30.04 14.41 -16.77
CA ASP A 464 -28.79 15.18 -16.75
C ASP A 464 -27.63 14.50 -17.50
N SER A 465 -27.94 13.80 -18.59
CA SER A 465 -26.99 13.00 -19.40
C SER A 465 -25.96 13.82 -20.21
N ALA A 466 -26.15 15.12 -20.38
CA ALA A 466 -25.38 15.91 -21.35
C ALA A 466 -23.87 16.06 -21.05
N LEU A 467 -23.39 15.73 -19.84
CA LEU A 467 -21.99 15.93 -19.42
C LEU A 467 -21.13 14.65 -19.33
N MET A 468 -21.68 13.45 -19.55
CA MET A 468 -20.98 12.16 -19.35
C MET A 468 -20.76 11.32 -20.62
N VAL A 469 -21.25 11.77 -21.77
CA VAL A 469 -21.17 11.04 -23.05
C VAL A 469 -19.74 11.11 -23.61
N VAL A 470 -19.16 9.95 -23.87
CA VAL A 470 -17.85 9.83 -24.54
C VAL A 470 -18.12 9.45 -26.01
N PRO A 471 -17.65 10.22 -26.99
CA PRO A 471 -17.90 9.91 -28.39
C PRO A 471 -17.42 8.50 -28.75
N PHE A 472 -18.25 7.73 -29.47
CA PHE A 472 -17.93 6.38 -29.94
C PHE A 472 -16.54 6.27 -30.59
N ALA A 473 -16.12 7.30 -31.32
CA ALA A 473 -14.80 7.38 -31.95
C ALA A 473 -13.64 7.13 -30.98
N LYS A 474 -13.80 7.45 -29.69
CA LYS A 474 -12.78 7.18 -28.65
C LYS A 474 -12.75 5.71 -28.21
N PHE A 475 -13.86 4.98 -28.32
CA PHE A 475 -13.94 3.54 -27.98
C PHE A 475 -13.38 2.66 -29.09
N LEU A 476 -13.43 3.12 -30.34
CA LEU A 476 -13.02 2.34 -31.51
C LEU A 476 -11.59 1.77 -31.42
N PRO A 477 -10.56 2.51 -30.95
CA PRO A 477 -9.22 1.95 -30.75
C PRO A 477 -9.20 0.78 -29.75
N LEU A 478 -9.92 0.88 -28.63
CA LEU A 478 -9.97 -0.16 -27.60
C LEU A 478 -10.71 -1.41 -28.09
N ILE A 479 -11.81 -1.24 -28.83
CA ILE A 479 -12.56 -2.36 -29.42
C ILE A 479 -11.67 -3.12 -30.42
N ASN A 480 -10.95 -2.39 -31.27
CA ASN A 480 -10.03 -3.00 -32.23
C ASN A 480 -8.84 -3.67 -31.54
N GLU A 481 -8.31 -3.06 -30.48
CA GLU A 481 -7.21 -3.61 -29.68
C GLU A 481 -7.60 -4.95 -29.04
N ILE A 482 -8.77 -5.04 -28.42
CA ILE A 482 -9.30 -6.31 -27.85
C ILE A 482 -9.43 -7.38 -28.93
N GLY A 483 -9.93 -7.03 -30.12
CA GLY A 483 -10.00 -7.95 -31.26
C GLY A 483 -8.62 -8.44 -31.73
N ASN A 484 -7.64 -7.55 -31.76
CA ASN A 484 -6.26 -7.90 -32.13
C ASN A 484 -5.63 -8.85 -31.09
N PHE A 485 -5.78 -8.55 -29.79
CA PHE A 485 -5.29 -9.43 -28.73
C PHE A 485 -5.90 -10.82 -28.79
N PHE A 486 -7.19 -10.93 -29.12
CA PHE A 486 -7.83 -12.22 -29.29
C PHE A 486 -7.20 -13.05 -30.41
N ASN A 487 -6.93 -12.44 -31.58
CA ASN A 487 -6.27 -13.12 -32.69
C ASN A 487 -4.86 -13.60 -32.32
N GLU A 488 -4.09 -12.77 -31.62
CA GLU A 488 -2.75 -13.17 -31.15
C GLU A 488 -2.82 -14.30 -30.11
N ILE A 489 -3.84 -14.30 -29.25
CA ILE A 489 -4.08 -15.41 -28.30
C ILE A 489 -4.40 -16.71 -29.04
N ILE A 490 -5.18 -16.67 -30.13
CA ILE A 490 -5.44 -17.86 -30.96
C ILE A 490 -4.11 -18.46 -31.44
N GLU A 491 -3.23 -17.65 -32.02
CA GLU A 491 -1.92 -18.11 -32.50
C GLU A 491 -1.07 -18.72 -31.37
N LEU A 492 -1.07 -18.09 -30.19
CA LEU A 492 -0.33 -18.59 -29.02
C LEU A 492 -0.88 -19.93 -28.49
N VAL A 493 -2.20 -20.13 -28.55
CA VAL A 493 -2.85 -21.37 -28.09
C VAL A 493 -2.64 -22.51 -29.10
N GLU A 494 -2.67 -22.21 -30.41
CA GLU A 494 -2.37 -23.17 -31.48
C GLU A 494 -0.92 -23.65 -31.44
N ALA A 495 0.01 -22.77 -31.08
CA ALA A 495 1.43 -23.10 -30.93
C ALA A 495 1.77 -23.82 -29.61
N ALA A 496 0.83 -23.96 -28.67
CA ALA A 496 1.10 -24.54 -27.35
C ALA A 496 1.29 -26.07 -27.39
N GLU A 497 2.28 -26.58 -26.64
CA GLU A 497 2.49 -28.01 -26.45
C GLU A 497 1.30 -28.69 -25.73
N HIS A 498 1.08 -29.99 -25.97
CA HIS A 498 -0.10 -30.75 -25.54
C HIS A 498 -0.42 -30.68 -24.03
N ASN A 499 0.56 -30.38 -23.18
CA ASN A 499 0.46 -30.48 -21.71
C ASN A 499 -0.11 -29.22 -21.01
N ASN A 500 -0.37 -28.11 -21.71
CA ASN A 500 -0.99 -26.87 -21.16
C ASN A 500 -2.20 -26.40 -21.96
N LYS A 501 -2.64 -27.24 -22.91
CA LYS A 501 -3.58 -26.84 -23.95
C LYS A 501 -4.96 -26.49 -23.37
N ARG A 502 -5.43 -27.17 -22.32
CA ARG A 502 -6.77 -26.92 -21.75
C ARG A 502 -6.82 -25.59 -21.01
N THR A 503 -5.77 -25.26 -20.26
CA THR A 503 -5.62 -23.99 -19.55
C THR A 503 -5.57 -22.80 -20.50
N CYS A 504 -4.78 -22.92 -21.58
CA CYS A 504 -4.73 -21.91 -22.65
C CYS A 504 -6.08 -21.74 -23.35
N GLU A 505 -6.78 -22.85 -23.62
CA GLU A 505 -8.12 -22.84 -24.23
C GLU A 505 -9.18 -22.15 -23.35
N ILE A 506 -9.18 -22.35 -22.03
CA ILE A 506 -10.08 -21.66 -21.10
C ILE A 506 -9.90 -20.15 -21.19
N LEU A 507 -8.66 -19.68 -21.09
CA LEU A 507 -8.35 -18.26 -21.13
C LEU A 507 -8.68 -17.65 -22.51
N LYS A 508 -8.40 -18.38 -23.59
CA LYS A 508 -8.83 -18.00 -24.95
C LYS A 508 -10.34 -17.85 -25.04
N ASN A 509 -11.11 -18.80 -24.53
CA ASN A 509 -12.57 -18.76 -24.59
C ASN A 509 -13.15 -17.59 -23.78
N ARG A 510 -12.54 -17.25 -22.65
CA ARG A 510 -12.89 -16.06 -21.86
C ARG A 510 -12.68 -14.78 -22.67
N VAL A 511 -11.51 -14.62 -23.29
CA VAL A 511 -11.23 -13.46 -24.15
C VAL A 511 -12.12 -13.44 -25.39
N HIS A 512 -12.49 -14.61 -25.93
CA HIS A 512 -13.44 -14.69 -27.05
C HIS A 512 -14.80 -14.09 -26.68
N VAL A 513 -15.33 -14.38 -25.49
CA VAL A 513 -16.60 -13.80 -25.03
C VAL A 513 -16.52 -12.28 -24.93
N ALA A 514 -15.41 -11.75 -24.43
CA ALA A 514 -15.17 -10.30 -24.42
C ALA A 514 -15.10 -9.72 -25.83
N GLU A 515 -14.38 -10.37 -26.76
CA GLU A 515 -14.29 -9.94 -28.17
C GLU A 515 -15.66 -9.89 -28.84
N LEU A 516 -16.47 -10.95 -28.67
CA LEU A 516 -17.83 -11.02 -29.20
C LEU A 516 -18.70 -9.88 -28.66
N ALA A 517 -18.59 -9.58 -27.37
CA ALA A 517 -19.36 -8.52 -26.73
C ALA A 517 -18.96 -7.12 -27.21
N VAL A 518 -17.64 -6.84 -27.34
CA VAL A 518 -17.19 -5.53 -27.85
C VAL A 518 -17.46 -5.36 -29.34
N ARG A 519 -17.50 -6.45 -30.11
CA ARG A 519 -17.95 -6.43 -31.50
C ARG A 519 -19.45 -6.18 -31.62
N ASP A 520 -20.27 -6.81 -30.79
CA ASP A 520 -21.71 -6.55 -30.72
C ASP A 520 -22.00 -5.08 -30.37
N LEU A 521 -21.22 -4.49 -29.44
CA LEU A 521 -21.29 -3.05 -29.14
C LEU A 521 -20.96 -2.16 -30.34
N ARG A 522 -19.99 -2.57 -31.18
CA ARG A 522 -19.63 -1.83 -32.40
C ARG A 522 -20.76 -1.90 -33.44
N ASP A 523 -21.36 -3.07 -33.61
CA ASP A 523 -22.34 -3.34 -34.65
C ASP A 523 -23.74 -2.79 -34.29
N LYS A 524 -24.13 -2.91 -33.01
CA LYS A 524 -25.40 -2.40 -32.46
C LYS A 524 -25.25 -1.07 -31.74
N ARG A 525 -24.26 -0.25 -32.12
CA ARG A 525 -23.94 1.02 -31.41
C ARG A 525 -25.13 1.98 -31.28
N LYS A 526 -26.07 1.95 -32.25
CA LYS A 526 -27.27 2.78 -32.24
C LYS A 526 -28.31 2.31 -31.21
N ASP A 527 -28.28 1.03 -30.85
CA ASP A 527 -29.20 0.41 -29.89
C ASP A 527 -28.59 0.39 -28.47
N ARG A 528 -27.36 0.90 -28.31
CA ARG A 528 -26.54 0.84 -27.09
C ARG A 528 -25.86 2.18 -26.78
N GLU A 529 -26.52 3.29 -27.11
CA GLU A 529 -25.95 4.65 -26.98
C GLU A 529 -25.60 5.00 -25.51
N ASP A 530 -26.38 4.48 -24.56
CA ASP A 530 -26.20 4.58 -23.12
C ASP A 530 -24.89 3.96 -22.61
N PHE A 531 -24.36 2.97 -23.33
CA PHE A 531 -23.10 2.33 -23.00
C PHE A 531 -21.91 3.28 -23.16
N PHE A 532 -21.96 4.26 -24.08
CA PHE A 532 -20.82 5.11 -24.45
C PHE A 532 -20.66 6.32 -23.51
N ASN A 533 -20.35 6.01 -22.26
CA ASN A 533 -20.10 6.98 -21.20
C ASN A 533 -18.68 6.85 -20.63
N LYS A 534 -18.26 7.84 -19.84
CA LYS A 534 -16.90 7.90 -19.27
C LYS A 534 -16.55 6.71 -18.37
N ILE A 535 -17.54 6.16 -17.65
CA ILE A 535 -17.34 5.04 -16.73
C ILE A 535 -17.03 3.77 -17.52
N ASN A 536 -17.84 3.46 -18.53
CA ASN A 536 -17.64 2.29 -19.39
C ASN A 536 -16.39 2.41 -20.26
N TYR A 537 -16.00 3.63 -20.64
CA TYR A 537 -14.74 3.88 -21.31
C TYR A 537 -13.54 3.39 -20.47
N ILE A 538 -13.50 3.77 -19.19
CA ILE A 538 -12.43 3.36 -18.26
C ILE A 538 -12.49 1.84 -18.03
N ARG A 539 -13.69 1.28 -17.79
CA ARG A 539 -13.86 -0.17 -17.60
C ARG A 539 -13.36 -0.98 -18.81
N LEU A 540 -13.56 -0.48 -20.03
CA LEU A 540 -13.06 -1.11 -21.25
C LEU A 540 -11.52 -1.04 -21.37
N GLN A 541 -10.89 0.05 -20.90
CA GLN A 541 -9.43 0.16 -20.82
C GLN A 541 -8.83 -0.86 -19.82
N GLU A 542 -9.48 -1.03 -18.68
CA GLU A 542 -9.06 -2.02 -17.67
C GLU A 542 -9.24 -3.46 -18.18
N LEU A 543 -10.35 -3.75 -18.88
CA LEU A 543 -10.53 -5.04 -19.54
C LEU A 543 -9.43 -5.31 -20.57
N SER A 544 -9.07 -4.32 -21.41
CA SER A 544 -7.96 -4.41 -22.37
C SER A 544 -6.62 -4.73 -21.68
N THR A 545 -6.37 -4.09 -20.53
CA THR A 545 -5.17 -4.34 -19.69
C THR A 545 -5.13 -5.77 -19.15
N ILE A 546 -6.24 -6.31 -18.68
CA ILE A 546 -6.32 -7.69 -18.19
C ILE A 546 -6.14 -8.68 -19.34
N ILE A 547 -6.74 -8.44 -20.50
CA ILE A 547 -6.56 -9.28 -21.70
C ILE A 547 -5.09 -9.31 -22.11
N THR A 548 -4.38 -8.18 -22.01
CA THR A 548 -2.92 -8.12 -22.24
C THR A 548 -2.14 -9.02 -21.27
N ARG A 549 -2.51 -8.99 -19.98
CA ARG A 549 -1.91 -9.87 -18.96
C ARG A 549 -2.24 -11.34 -19.21
N ILE A 550 -3.46 -11.66 -19.65
CA ILE A 550 -3.87 -13.00 -20.06
C ILE A 550 -3.03 -13.48 -21.25
N LYS A 551 -2.89 -12.67 -22.31
CA LYS A 551 -2.03 -12.96 -23.47
C LYS A 551 -0.60 -13.28 -23.03
N LYS A 552 -0.03 -12.43 -22.16
CA LYS A 552 1.33 -12.63 -21.62
C LYS A 552 1.43 -13.96 -20.84
N PHE A 553 0.46 -14.24 -19.98
CA PHE A 553 0.43 -15.48 -19.22
C PHE A 553 0.31 -16.71 -20.13
N ILE A 554 -0.58 -16.68 -21.13
CA ILE A 554 -0.71 -17.74 -22.15
C ILE A 554 0.62 -17.96 -22.87
N SER A 555 1.29 -16.89 -23.30
CA SER A 555 2.61 -16.98 -23.94
C SER A 555 3.67 -17.60 -23.02
N GLU A 556 3.65 -17.30 -21.73
CA GLU A 556 4.59 -17.88 -20.77
C GLU A 556 4.31 -19.37 -20.55
N ILE A 557 3.05 -19.76 -20.38
CA ILE A 557 2.69 -21.17 -20.14
C ILE A 557 2.75 -22.03 -21.41
N SER A 558 2.58 -21.44 -22.60
CA SER A 558 2.70 -22.14 -23.88
C SER A 558 4.15 -22.47 -24.26
N LEU A 559 5.12 -21.64 -23.83
CA LEU A 559 6.55 -21.76 -24.14
C LEU A 559 7.38 -22.47 -23.04
N MET A 560 6.77 -22.84 -21.92
CA MET A 560 7.50 -23.36 -20.75
C MET A 560 7.97 -24.82 -20.94
N LYS A 561 9.25 -25.00 -21.31
CA LYS A 561 9.91 -26.33 -21.33
C LYS A 561 9.92 -26.99 -19.94
N THR A 562 9.91 -28.32 -19.97
CA THR A 562 9.46 -29.31 -18.96
C THR A 562 9.99 -29.18 -17.52
N LEU A 563 11.06 -28.44 -17.25
CA LEU A 563 11.66 -28.27 -15.90
C LEU A 563 11.19 -27.00 -15.16
N ILE A 564 10.75 -25.95 -15.86
CA ILE A 564 10.35 -24.67 -15.24
C ILE A 564 8.92 -24.75 -14.65
N LYS A 565 8.07 -25.64 -15.19
CA LYS A 565 6.67 -25.80 -14.76
C LYS A 565 6.56 -26.36 -13.33
N TYR A 566 7.52 -27.16 -12.87
CA TYR A 566 7.54 -27.78 -11.54
C TYR A 566 7.86 -26.81 -10.37
N LEU A 567 8.63 -25.75 -10.63
CA LEU A 567 8.95 -24.72 -9.64
C LEU A 567 7.85 -23.65 -9.52
N LYS A 568 6.94 -23.58 -10.49
CA LYS A 568 5.88 -22.56 -10.60
C LYS A 568 4.47 -23.09 -10.32
N GLU A 569 4.27 -24.35 -9.96
CA GLU A 569 2.94 -24.97 -9.92
C GLU A 569 1.93 -24.23 -9.01
N LYS A 570 2.34 -23.83 -7.79
CA LYS A 570 1.52 -22.99 -6.89
C LYS A 570 1.34 -21.55 -7.37
N SER A 571 2.27 -21.00 -8.16
CA SER A 571 2.15 -19.64 -8.69
C SER A 571 1.31 -19.59 -9.97
N VAL A 572 1.34 -20.62 -10.81
CA VAL A 572 0.50 -20.74 -12.01
C VAL A 572 -0.98 -20.83 -11.62
N GLU A 573 -1.33 -21.68 -10.64
CA GLU A 573 -2.71 -21.78 -10.14
C GLU A 573 -3.19 -20.45 -9.53
N LYS A 574 -2.32 -19.78 -8.77
CA LYS A 574 -2.63 -18.47 -8.17
C LYS A 574 -2.84 -17.39 -9.24
N ILE A 575 -1.91 -17.25 -10.18
CA ILE A 575 -1.98 -16.26 -11.27
C ILE A 575 -3.19 -16.53 -12.17
N PHE A 576 -3.48 -17.80 -12.49
CA PHE A 576 -4.66 -18.19 -13.25
C PHE A 576 -5.95 -17.76 -12.53
N LYS A 577 -6.08 -18.06 -11.23
CA LYS A 577 -7.24 -17.64 -10.42
C LYS A 577 -7.39 -16.13 -10.34
N GLU A 578 -6.28 -15.41 -10.14
CA GLU A 578 -6.27 -13.94 -10.10
C GLU A 578 -6.71 -13.35 -11.43
N LEU A 579 -6.17 -13.82 -12.56
CA LEU A 579 -6.54 -13.33 -13.89
C LEU A 579 -8.00 -13.64 -14.23
N CYS A 580 -8.49 -14.86 -13.95
CA CYS A 580 -9.89 -15.19 -14.16
C CYS A 580 -10.82 -14.34 -13.28
N GLY A 581 -10.47 -14.14 -12.00
CA GLY A 581 -11.25 -13.32 -11.08
C GLY A 581 -11.29 -11.85 -11.48
N GLU A 582 -10.15 -11.26 -11.83
CA GLU A 582 -10.08 -9.88 -12.33
C GLU A 582 -10.84 -9.73 -13.65
N PHE A 583 -10.66 -10.65 -14.58
CA PHE A 583 -11.38 -10.65 -15.86
C PHE A 583 -12.88 -10.73 -15.66
N ASP A 584 -13.35 -11.63 -14.79
CA ASP A 584 -14.75 -11.78 -14.45
C ASP A 584 -15.31 -10.50 -13.83
N VAL A 585 -14.56 -9.78 -13.00
CA VAL A 585 -15.03 -8.49 -12.47
C VAL A 585 -15.38 -7.54 -13.62
N TYR A 586 -14.47 -7.30 -14.56
CA TYR A 586 -14.72 -6.31 -15.65
C TYR A 586 -15.68 -6.81 -16.73
N ILE A 587 -15.57 -8.09 -17.10
CA ILE A 587 -16.72 -8.98 -17.28
C ILE A 587 -18.09 -8.37 -17.05
N ASN A 588 -18.37 -8.35 -15.75
CA ASN A 588 -19.65 -8.09 -15.16
C ASN A 588 -19.90 -6.59 -15.07
N LEU A 589 -18.85 -5.81 -14.76
CA LEU A 589 -18.92 -4.36 -14.74
C LEU A 589 -19.33 -3.76 -16.09
N LEU A 590 -19.00 -4.43 -17.19
CA LEU A 590 -19.41 -4.03 -18.53
C LEU A 590 -20.76 -4.63 -18.95
N SER A 591 -21.40 -5.40 -18.06
CA SER A 591 -22.63 -6.16 -18.32
C SER A 591 -22.51 -7.11 -19.52
N PHE A 592 -21.31 -7.66 -19.77
CA PHE A 592 -21.13 -8.70 -20.77
C PHE A 592 -21.50 -10.06 -20.16
N SER A 593 -22.17 -10.91 -20.94
CA SER A 593 -22.63 -12.22 -20.46
C SER A 593 -21.55 -13.29 -20.65
N ILE A 594 -21.16 -13.99 -19.59
CA ILE A 594 -20.35 -15.22 -19.63
C ILE A 594 -21.19 -16.38 -19.11
N ASN A 595 -21.22 -17.49 -19.85
CA ASN A 595 -21.69 -18.79 -19.37
C ASN A 595 -20.48 -19.74 -19.28
N VAL A 596 -19.83 -19.84 -18.11
CA VAL A 596 -18.81 -20.87 -17.84
C VAL A 596 -18.91 -21.29 -16.37
N GLU A 597 -18.94 -22.60 -16.10
CA GLU A 597 -18.96 -23.16 -14.75
C GLU A 597 -17.53 -23.20 -14.16
N ILE A 598 -17.30 -22.46 -13.08
CA ILE A 598 -15.98 -22.30 -12.41
C ILE A 598 -15.38 -23.64 -11.95
N ALA A 599 -16.22 -24.64 -11.67
CA ALA A 599 -15.78 -25.97 -11.21
C ALA A 599 -15.00 -26.72 -12.31
N ASP A 600 -15.46 -26.63 -13.56
CA ASP A 600 -14.85 -27.32 -14.71
C ASP A 600 -13.46 -26.75 -15.05
N GLU A 601 -13.24 -25.45 -14.82
CA GLU A 601 -11.96 -24.79 -15.12
C GLU A 601 -10.81 -25.23 -14.20
N LEU A 602 -11.11 -25.41 -12.91
CA LEU A 602 -10.12 -25.87 -11.92
C LEU A 602 -9.78 -27.34 -12.10
N GLU A 603 -10.74 -28.16 -12.52
CA GLU A 603 -10.53 -29.56 -12.84
C GLU A 603 -9.65 -29.72 -14.09
N GLN A 604 -9.87 -28.88 -15.11
CA GLN A 604 -9.05 -28.87 -16.32
C GLN A 604 -7.61 -28.38 -16.05
N LEU A 605 -7.42 -27.36 -15.21
CA LEU A 605 -6.09 -26.91 -14.79
C LEU A 605 -5.33 -28.02 -14.06
N LYS A 606 -6.00 -28.75 -13.15
CA LYS A 606 -5.40 -29.89 -12.45
C LYS A 606 -5.08 -31.03 -13.41
N SER A 607 -5.94 -31.29 -14.40
CA SER A 607 -5.64 -32.32 -15.38
C SER A 607 -4.46 -31.96 -16.30
N ASP A 608 -4.25 -30.69 -16.64
CA ASP A 608 -3.05 -30.22 -17.36
C ASP A 608 -1.78 -30.33 -16.49
N GLN A 609 -1.91 -30.26 -15.16
CA GLN A 609 -0.82 -30.54 -14.22
C GLN A 609 -0.51 -32.05 -14.17
N ASP A 610 -1.53 -32.89 -14.11
CA ASP A 610 -1.41 -34.36 -14.06
C ASP A 610 -0.86 -34.96 -15.37
N ASP A 611 -1.30 -34.47 -16.53
CA ASP A 611 -0.83 -34.96 -17.83
C ASP A 611 0.65 -34.61 -18.06
N LEU A 612 1.09 -33.44 -17.59
CA LEU A 612 2.52 -33.11 -17.55
C LEU A 612 3.30 -34.04 -16.63
N PHE A 613 2.76 -34.32 -15.44
CA PHE A 613 3.39 -35.22 -14.48
C PHE A 613 3.63 -36.60 -15.10
N LYS A 614 2.65 -37.14 -15.83
CA LYS A 614 2.78 -38.41 -16.58
C LYS A 614 3.80 -38.32 -17.72
N TYR A 615 3.81 -37.24 -18.49
CA TYR A 615 4.78 -37.02 -19.56
C TYR A 615 6.23 -37.02 -19.03
N LEU A 616 6.47 -36.37 -17.90
CA LEU A 616 7.77 -36.34 -17.22
C LEU A 616 8.19 -37.73 -16.72
N GLN A 617 7.27 -38.50 -16.15
CA GLN A 617 7.54 -39.89 -15.76
C GLN A 617 7.90 -40.76 -16.97
N GLY A 618 7.23 -40.58 -18.11
CA GLY A 618 7.55 -41.26 -19.36
C GLY A 618 8.94 -40.89 -19.91
N MET A 619 9.35 -39.63 -19.82
CA MET A 619 10.71 -39.19 -20.18
C MET A 619 11.79 -39.80 -19.27
N VAL A 620 11.52 -39.97 -17.97
CA VAL A 620 12.46 -40.60 -17.02
C VAL A 620 12.54 -42.11 -17.21
N ALA A 621 11.43 -42.76 -17.60
CA ALA A 621 11.37 -44.20 -17.83
C ALA A 621 12.01 -44.64 -19.17
N GLY A 622 12.15 -43.73 -20.14
CA GLY A 622 12.79 -44.00 -21.43
C GLY A 622 14.32 -43.85 -21.45
N ILE A 623 14.94 -43.50 -20.31
CA ILE A 623 16.40 -43.41 -20.17
C ILE A 623 16.91 -44.77 -19.68
N ASP A 624 17.61 -45.51 -20.55
CA ASP A 624 18.17 -46.82 -20.25
C ASP A 624 19.17 -46.74 -19.08
N ASP A 625 19.14 -47.72 -18.18
CA ASP A 625 19.80 -47.71 -16.85
C ASP A 625 21.35 -47.69 -16.87
N ASN A 626 21.98 -47.58 -18.03
CA ASN A 626 23.43 -47.71 -18.20
C ASN A 626 24.22 -46.39 -18.29
N ASP A 627 23.57 -45.21 -18.22
CA ASP A 627 24.27 -43.93 -18.19
C ASP A 627 24.25 -43.28 -16.80
N CYS A 628 25.42 -42.81 -16.34
CA CYS A 628 25.62 -42.04 -15.10
C CYS A 628 24.68 -40.80 -14.99
N PHE A 629 24.15 -40.36 -16.13
CA PHE A 629 23.15 -39.31 -16.28
C PHE A 629 21.72 -39.72 -15.83
N ALA A 630 21.36 -41.00 -15.99
CA ALA A 630 20.06 -41.56 -15.60
C ALA A 630 19.90 -41.61 -14.08
N ASP A 631 20.95 -42.03 -13.38
CA ASP A 631 20.96 -42.16 -11.92
C ASP A 631 20.96 -40.78 -11.23
N SER A 632 21.68 -39.81 -11.82
CA SER A 632 21.66 -38.40 -11.40
C SER A 632 20.29 -37.75 -11.63
N SER A 633 19.64 -38.01 -12.76
CA SER A 633 18.27 -37.55 -13.03
C SER A 633 17.26 -38.18 -12.08
N LYS A 634 17.26 -39.51 -11.89
CA LYS A 634 16.36 -40.21 -10.95
C LYS A 634 16.52 -39.67 -9.52
N LYS A 635 17.75 -39.40 -9.07
CA LYS A 635 18.05 -38.84 -7.75
C LYS A 635 17.58 -37.39 -7.61
N PHE A 636 17.73 -36.57 -8.65
CA PHE A 636 17.21 -35.20 -8.72
C PHE A 636 15.67 -35.18 -8.64
N PHE A 637 14.97 -36.00 -9.44
CA PHE A 637 13.51 -36.10 -9.40
C PHE A 637 13.00 -36.61 -8.03
N SER A 638 13.66 -37.60 -7.42
CA SER A 638 13.27 -38.09 -6.07
C SER A 638 13.44 -37.03 -4.97
N THR A 639 14.42 -36.13 -5.14
CA THR A 639 14.70 -35.06 -4.16
C THR A 639 13.65 -33.95 -4.28
N ILE A 640 13.23 -33.61 -5.50
CA ILE A 640 12.16 -32.63 -5.74
C ILE A 640 10.81 -33.11 -5.18
N VAL A 641 10.48 -34.40 -5.34
CA VAL A 641 9.27 -35.00 -4.74
C VAL A 641 9.29 -34.87 -3.20
N LYS A 642 10.44 -35.10 -2.56
CA LYS A 642 10.61 -34.93 -1.11
C LYS A 642 10.48 -33.46 -0.69
N VAL A 643 11.01 -32.51 -1.45
CA VAL A 643 10.93 -31.07 -1.14
C VAL A 643 9.49 -30.55 -1.25
N ASN A 644 8.72 -30.98 -2.26
CA ASN A 644 7.31 -30.61 -2.39
C ASN A 644 6.43 -31.25 -1.31
N ALA A 645 6.69 -32.51 -0.94
CA ALA A 645 6.04 -33.15 0.20
C ALA A 645 6.35 -32.43 1.53
N MET A 646 7.61 -31.98 1.71
CA MET A 646 8.01 -31.16 2.86
C MET A 646 7.31 -29.80 2.85
N ASN A 647 7.19 -29.13 1.70
CA ASN A 647 6.51 -27.83 1.60
C ASN A 647 5.01 -27.93 1.94
N ASN A 648 4.32 -28.99 1.49
CA ASN A 648 2.92 -29.23 1.86
C ASN A 648 2.76 -29.59 3.35
N THR A 649 3.71 -30.35 3.91
CA THR A 649 3.76 -30.64 5.34
C THR A 649 4.05 -29.38 6.16
N MET A 650 4.89 -28.47 5.66
CA MET A 650 5.28 -27.21 6.33
C MET A 650 4.15 -26.18 6.35
N VAL A 651 3.31 -26.12 5.31
CA VAL A 651 2.06 -25.34 5.28
C VAL A 651 1.02 -25.89 6.27
N HIS A 652 0.99 -27.21 6.48
CA HIS A 652 0.14 -27.85 7.49
C HIS A 652 0.66 -27.62 8.92
N PHE A 653 1.99 -27.59 9.12
CA PHE A 653 2.64 -27.31 10.40
C PHE A 653 2.54 -25.83 10.82
N THR A 654 2.58 -24.89 9.88
CA THR A 654 2.43 -23.45 10.17
C THR A 654 1.01 -23.09 10.61
N ARG A 655 -0.02 -23.80 10.12
CA ARG A 655 -1.39 -23.69 10.65
C ARG A 655 -1.56 -24.24 12.07
N GLY A 656 -0.73 -25.21 12.48
CA GLY A 656 -0.73 -25.78 13.83
C GLY A 656 -0.07 -24.89 14.90
N LYS A 657 0.97 -24.13 14.53
CA LYS A 657 1.74 -23.27 15.47
C LYS A 657 0.93 -22.10 16.05
N PHE A 658 -0.08 -21.60 15.34
CA PHE A 658 -0.96 -20.53 15.83
C PHE A 658 -1.89 -20.96 16.98
N ARG A 659 -2.06 -22.27 17.23
CA ARG A 659 -2.85 -22.79 18.37
C ARG A 659 -2.01 -23.12 19.62
N SER A 660 -0.71 -23.31 19.48
CA SER A 660 0.20 -23.62 20.59
C SER A 660 0.90 -22.39 21.15
N LEU A 661 1.13 -21.34 20.34
CA LEU A 661 1.70 -20.08 20.84
C LEU A 661 0.73 -19.32 21.75
N THR A 662 -0.58 -19.39 21.50
CA THR A 662 -1.63 -18.80 22.35
C THR A 662 -1.70 -19.48 23.72
N LYS A 663 -1.61 -20.82 23.76
CA LYS A 663 -1.59 -21.58 25.01
C LYS A 663 -0.34 -21.36 25.87
N ILE A 664 0.81 -21.07 25.25
CA ILE A 664 2.05 -20.76 25.97
C ILE A 664 1.99 -19.34 26.57
N ASN A 665 1.48 -18.37 25.81
CA ASN A 665 1.31 -17.00 26.31
C ASN A 665 0.29 -16.91 27.46
N ASP A 666 -0.74 -17.76 27.47
CA ASP A 666 -1.70 -17.84 28.58
C ASP A 666 -1.09 -18.46 29.86
N ILE A 667 -0.05 -19.29 29.75
CA ILE A 667 0.64 -19.89 30.92
C ILE A 667 1.57 -18.87 31.61
N PHE A 668 2.20 -17.98 30.85
CA PHE A 668 3.12 -16.96 31.39
C PHE A 668 2.43 -15.71 31.97
N GLN A 669 1.11 -15.54 31.79
CA GLN A 669 0.37 -14.44 32.41
C GLN A 669 -0.15 -14.73 33.83
N VAL A 670 -0.11 -15.98 34.31
CA VAL A 670 -0.79 -16.36 35.56
C VAL A 670 0.13 -16.39 36.79
N HIS A 671 1.47 -16.45 36.63
CA HIS A 671 2.41 -16.41 37.75
C HIS A 671 3.67 -15.59 37.43
N PRO A 672 3.80 -14.36 37.94
CA PRO A 672 5.07 -13.63 37.93
C PRO A 672 6.05 -14.35 38.86
N LEU A 673 7.20 -14.78 38.35
CA LEU A 673 8.30 -15.32 39.15
C LEU A 673 9.01 -14.17 39.86
N GLU A 674 9.21 -14.29 41.18
CA GLU A 674 9.98 -13.33 41.98
C GLU A 674 11.49 -13.52 41.74
N PHE A 675 12.20 -12.42 41.51
CA PHE A 675 13.64 -12.39 41.22
C PHE A 675 14.55 -12.81 42.40
N SER A 676 13.98 -13.21 43.55
CA SER A 676 14.73 -13.69 44.72
C SER A 676 15.25 -15.12 44.61
N ASP A 677 14.80 -15.88 43.61
CA ASP A 677 15.02 -17.34 43.55
C ASP A 677 16.25 -17.77 42.74
N TYR A 678 17.09 -16.84 42.28
CA TYR A 678 18.30 -17.16 41.52
C TYR A 678 19.58 -16.78 42.28
N GLU A 679 20.30 -17.78 42.77
CA GLU A 679 21.72 -17.65 43.15
C GLU A 679 22.61 -17.65 41.90
N SER A 680 23.58 -16.74 41.83
CA SER A 680 24.52 -16.61 40.71
C SER A 680 25.61 -17.69 40.79
N ASP A 681 25.77 -18.49 39.73
CA ASP A 681 26.87 -19.45 39.60
C ASP A 681 27.92 -18.92 38.60
N ASP A 682 29.04 -18.43 39.13
CA ASP A 682 30.23 -18.01 38.38
C ASP A 682 31.05 -19.25 37.99
N ASN A 683 30.99 -19.67 36.72
CA ASN A 683 31.98 -20.62 36.17
C ASN A 683 32.18 -20.44 34.66
N GLU A 684 32.96 -19.41 34.29
CA GLU A 684 33.53 -19.27 32.95
C GLU A 684 34.84 -20.08 32.86
N LYS A 685 34.83 -21.19 32.09
CA LYS A 685 36.06 -21.90 31.69
C LYS A 685 36.25 -21.85 30.18
N THR A 686 37.26 -21.10 29.80
CA THR A 686 37.92 -21.01 28.49
C THR A 686 38.35 -22.38 27.97
N ARG A 687 38.07 -22.68 26.71
CA ARG A 687 38.78 -23.74 25.94
C ARG A 687 39.08 -23.27 24.52
N GLU A 688 40.34 -22.90 24.31
CA GLU A 688 41.02 -22.99 23.01
C GLU A 688 41.01 -24.43 22.51
N TYR A 689 40.92 -24.64 21.19
CA TYR A 689 41.72 -25.66 20.51
C TYR A 689 42.04 -25.24 19.07
N ARG A 690 43.34 -25.29 18.77
CA ARG A 690 43.97 -25.16 17.45
C ARG A 690 43.80 -26.44 16.62
N ARG A 691 43.55 -26.31 15.32
CA ARG A 691 44.50 -26.65 14.24
C ARG A 691 44.02 -26.15 12.89
#